data_AF-A0A0G4IR34-F1
#
_entry.id   AF-A0A0G4IR34-F1
#
_cell.length_a   1.000
_cell.length_b   1.000
_cell.length_c   1.000
_cell.angle_alpha   90.00
_cell.angle_beta   90.00
_cell.angle_gamma   90.00
#
_symmetry.space_group_name_H-M   'P 1'
#
loop_
_entity.id
_entity.type
_entity.pdbx_description
1 polymer ?
#
loop_
_entity_poly.entity_id
_entity_poly.type
_entity_poly.pdbx_seq_one_letter_code
_entity_poly.pdbx_strand_id
1 'polypeptide(L)'
;MALPFYSSFTALLWKNWVTKRRAPVGLLIKMFLIVLWSLATSYAIHGLVSKQQLLEDAIQEMKMMLSGTAAVMALVFMFIVLEVVGLVVEEKTTRNREQLRIIGVPESAIATSWIVLYALIVVVIGVCTCVGGLLLSNVTALGFWGFVTLHMIALGPFAYFLSAFFDNPKLAAFSAFILYLLPVALPVMASMRFHKYNSLKADVLDALCTATNVLRFFHPSIALGASMSSAPATIFFDNTTDTMDVLLEIVIPVAHSIIYTLLGVYLNRVLPSRYGASASWLYPLKALFGGHNTKSHHEAAPPVVPTGTDPTRFESVDHSTRTVGVSVRDLRKEYNGGAIVAVNGVNLEMFQGEVFALLGHNGAGKTTLLECLAGSHSPTSGQAWVNGYEISSDMDKVRRSLGVCPQFSSLYASLTVLESLMLFGRLKGRSAAEAHQDAVQIVDALGLTDVSSLRTPVLSGGQQRKLNVALSFTGGSRTIILDEPSSGMDVESQLQLWATIRSMKQGRTIILTTHSMTEAEALGDRIAIMSAGSVQCLGTSLFLKRNLGTGYTLSLFVDNASDDQVQSFVSRHVPEARLEARSGAEFIFAIPQEEPSTIGALLTQLEAAKENRTSGIVDYFLTPSRLEDVFLRIAREHEERLGLAGKEVPPMPDFQIVESGAWNQILVMCTLLLSELRSDVVLFLSLVLPVAFALLSIGSPSLSSFTYWLLYATVFITSGANIASIRSSGKRLHMSIYGMSLPVFVSVGVLWNTLLLCASLLLVFCIQLASSTVPFALHVEPFVMQLLVCLAVASFGTFLAYVCRSVGALLGTASLLIGMDTIMWICDMIAAISGAKVPPVLWVVLAGIHPASFYSWVPIARFTPLTLALIFASMAMFWATMAGVCDWILLHPGFRLRLKHLFVQRPTSLSSGNPVDADVQAEIDHVDNSDGSADLLRLRHIGKVFGKTIAVRDVTMGVRGGTSLAFLGVNGSGKTTSIKCMLGEEAPSLGSITVCGVDVAESPNEARQRIAYVPQFDTALMPKVSGRGHLHMYARLLGVPSHVRDDVVEHLIQGVGLEVGADRPSQTYSGGMKRKLSVAIAMLARRSVVMLDEPSTGVDPASRRHMWSMMKDVGNDPGRCLLLTTHALDEAEAICDRISIMVAGEVMCIGSAMHLKRKFGSHLQVDMVVERADQASSVARWMMETVPRCELVEASETRMRFSVLKTPDMSQARLFEIMHGQHGQPIVELAISTISLEQIFIDIARNGRLQQNALYVPMASLTA
;
A
#
# COMPACT_ATOMS: atom_id res chain seq x y z
N MET A 1 -24.40 -43.48 -20.47
CA MET A 1 -24.88 -42.96 -19.16
C MET A 1 -24.11 -41.74 -18.62
N ALA A 2 -22.91 -41.39 -19.10
CA ALA A 2 -22.08 -40.31 -18.51
C ALA A 2 -22.43 -38.86 -18.93
N LEU A 3 -23.11 -38.65 -20.08
CA LEU A 3 -23.40 -37.30 -20.60
C LEU A 3 -24.37 -36.44 -19.75
N PRO A 4 -25.46 -36.97 -19.16
CA PRO A 4 -26.36 -36.18 -18.32
C PRO A 4 -25.74 -35.77 -16.98
N PHE A 5 -24.83 -36.60 -16.47
CA PHE A 5 -24.06 -36.31 -15.25
C PHE A 5 -23.06 -35.17 -15.52
N TYR A 6 -22.45 -35.14 -16.70
CA TYR A 6 -21.54 -34.09 -17.15
C TYR A 6 -22.22 -32.71 -17.22
N SER A 7 -23.40 -32.57 -17.83
CA SER A 7 -24.06 -31.26 -17.98
C SER A 7 -24.49 -30.67 -16.63
N SER A 8 -25.04 -31.51 -15.75
CA SER A 8 -25.51 -31.11 -14.42
C SER A 8 -24.34 -30.77 -13.49
N PHE A 9 -23.22 -31.49 -13.62
CA PHE A 9 -22.00 -31.26 -12.86
C PHE A 9 -21.26 -30.00 -13.34
N THR A 10 -21.17 -29.74 -14.66
CA THR A 10 -20.60 -28.50 -15.20
C THR A 10 -21.41 -27.25 -14.84
N ALA A 11 -22.75 -27.36 -14.78
CA ALA A 11 -23.63 -26.27 -14.37
C ALA A 11 -23.46 -25.92 -12.87
N LEU A 12 -23.27 -26.93 -12.02
CA LEU A 12 -22.97 -26.75 -10.59
C LEU A 12 -21.58 -26.11 -10.37
N LEU A 13 -20.60 -26.50 -11.19
CA LEU A 13 -19.24 -25.96 -11.17
C LEU A 13 -19.16 -24.50 -11.65
N TRP A 14 -19.94 -24.13 -12.67
CA TRP A 14 -20.05 -22.76 -13.17
C TRP A 14 -20.66 -21.82 -12.11
N LYS A 15 -21.73 -22.27 -11.43
CA LYS A 15 -22.43 -21.49 -10.40
C LYS A 15 -21.56 -21.19 -9.16
N ASN A 16 -20.64 -22.09 -8.81
CA ASN A 16 -19.69 -21.92 -7.69
C ASN A 16 -18.45 -21.08 -8.05
N TRP A 17 -18.01 -21.07 -9.30
CA TRP A 17 -16.85 -20.27 -9.73
C TRP A 17 -17.16 -18.76 -9.77
N VAL A 18 -18.38 -18.40 -10.18
CA VAL A 18 -18.84 -16.99 -10.22
C VAL A 18 -18.99 -16.41 -8.80
N THR A 19 -19.18 -17.23 -7.77
CA THR A 19 -19.62 -16.78 -6.44
C THR A 19 -18.55 -16.76 -5.36
N LYS A 20 -17.42 -17.50 -5.47
CA LYS A 20 -16.35 -17.49 -4.45
C LYS A 20 -14.96 -17.27 -5.04
N ARG A 21 -14.43 -16.06 -4.84
CA ARG A 21 -13.01 -15.73 -5.00
C ARG A 21 -12.21 -16.47 -3.92
N ARG A 22 -11.18 -17.23 -4.31
CA ARG A 22 -10.14 -17.86 -3.45
C ARG A 22 -10.48 -19.22 -2.82
N ALA A 23 -10.53 -20.28 -3.62
CA ALA A 23 -10.34 -21.64 -3.07
C ALA A 23 -9.37 -22.45 -3.95
N PRO A 24 -8.05 -22.41 -3.68
CA PRO A 24 -7.03 -23.18 -4.43
C PRO A 24 -7.26 -24.69 -4.36
N VAL A 25 -7.88 -25.17 -3.28
CA VAL A 25 -8.28 -26.58 -3.09
C VAL A 25 -9.23 -27.08 -4.18
N GLY A 26 -10.10 -26.20 -4.70
CA GLY A 26 -11.04 -26.55 -5.76
C GLY A 26 -10.37 -26.75 -7.13
N LEU A 27 -9.21 -26.14 -7.38
CA LEU A 27 -8.42 -26.37 -8.60
C LEU A 27 -7.67 -27.70 -8.50
N LEU A 28 -7.07 -27.99 -7.33
CA LEU A 28 -6.38 -29.25 -7.04
C LEU A 28 -7.31 -30.47 -7.19
N ILE A 29 -8.53 -30.39 -6.66
CA ILE A 29 -9.54 -31.46 -6.81
C ILE A 29 -9.93 -31.66 -8.28
N LYS A 30 -10.00 -30.59 -9.08
CA LYS A 30 -10.35 -30.68 -10.52
C LYS A 30 -9.24 -31.31 -11.35
N MET A 31 -7.99 -30.94 -11.12
CA MET A 31 -6.84 -31.54 -11.80
C MET A 31 -6.67 -33.01 -11.39
N PHE A 32 -6.95 -33.32 -10.13
CA PHE A 32 -6.97 -34.68 -9.61
C PHE A 32 -8.00 -35.58 -10.32
N LEU A 33 -9.20 -35.06 -10.59
CA LEU A 33 -10.23 -35.78 -11.35
C LEU A 33 -9.83 -36.02 -12.82
N ILE A 34 -9.02 -35.14 -13.41
CA ILE A 34 -8.47 -35.31 -14.78
C ILE A 34 -7.43 -36.43 -14.80
N VAL A 35 -6.56 -36.51 -13.78
CA VAL A 35 -5.58 -37.59 -13.64
C VAL A 35 -6.28 -38.94 -13.45
N LEU A 36 -7.27 -39.01 -12.56
CA LEU A 36 -8.12 -40.20 -12.36
C LEU A 36 -8.82 -40.63 -13.65
N TRP A 37 -9.33 -39.68 -14.43
CA TRP A 37 -9.96 -39.96 -15.71
C TRP A 37 -8.96 -40.49 -16.75
N SER A 38 -7.75 -39.93 -16.83
CA SER A 38 -6.69 -40.40 -17.74
C SER A 38 -6.19 -41.81 -17.42
N LEU A 39 -6.13 -42.15 -16.13
CA LEU A 39 -5.78 -43.49 -15.66
C LEU A 39 -6.91 -44.49 -15.94
N ALA A 40 -8.17 -44.08 -15.74
CA ALA A 40 -9.34 -44.90 -16.02
C ALA A 40 -9.51 -45.20 -17.53
N THR A 41 -9.22 -44.22 -18.41
CA THR A 41 -9.26 -44.43 -19.86
C THR A 41 -8.11 -45.31 -20.35
N SER A 42 -6.90 -45.14 -19.82
CA SER A 42 -5.76 -46.01 -20.13
C SER A 42 -6.04 -47.49 -19.74
N TYR A 43 -6.68 -47.72 -18.60
CA TYR A 43 -7.07 -49.06 -18.15
C TYR A 43 -8.20 -49.68 -18.99
N ALA A 44 -9.17 -48.86 -19.44
CA ALA A 44 -10.26 -49.31 -20.30
C ALA A 44 -9.79 -49.74 -21.70
N ILE A 45 -8.71 -49.13 -22.22
CA ILE A 45 -8.09 -49.47 -23.50
C ILE A 45 -7.30 -50.80 -23.40
N HIS A 46 -6.70 -51.06 -22.24
CA HIS A 46 -5.95 -52.30 -21.97
C HIS A 46 -6.82 -53.58 -22.03
N GLY A 47 -8.14 -53.46 -21.86
CA GLY A 47 -9.09 -54.57 -21.98
C GLY A 47 -9.44 -54.97 -23.43
N LEU A 48 -9.03 -54.19 -24.44
CA LEU A 48 -9.49 -54.35 -25.82
C LEU A 48 -8.46 -54.99 -26.77
N VAL A 49 -7.20 -55.17 -26.36
CA VAL A 49 -6.12 -55.59 -27.27
C VAL A 49 -5.70 -57.04 -26.99
N SER A 50 -6.26 -57.99 -27.75
CA SER A 50 -5.88 -59.40 -27.71
C SER A 50 -5.36 -59.86 -29.08
N LYS A 51 -4.08 -59.59 -29.39
CA LYS A 51 -3.32 -60.32 -30.43
C LYS A 51 -1.82 -60.02 -30.35
N GLN A 52 -1.02 -61.08 -30.43
CA GLN A 52 0.42 -61.13 -30.09
C GLN A 52 1.36 -60.31 -30.99
N GLN A 53 0.91 -59.87 -32.17
CA GLN A 53 1.70 -59.05 -33.09
C GLN A 53 1.53 -57.53 -32.85
N LEU A 54 0.49 -57.14 -32.12
CA LEU A 54 0.32 -55.80 -31.57
C LEU A 54 1.18 -55.59 -30.32
N LEU A 55 1.91 -56.58 -29.83
CA LEU A 55 2.59 -56.49 -28.54
C LEU A 55 3.81 -55.55 -28.58
N GLU A 56 4.61 -55.53 -29.65
CA GLU A 56 5.74 -54.59 -29.77
C GLU A 56 5.27 -53.15 -30.00
N ASP A 57 4.27 -52.95 -30.86
CA ASP A 57 3.63 -51.64 -31.07
C ASP A 57 2.87 -51.19 -29.81
N ALA A 58 2.18 -52.09 -29.11
CA ALA A 58 1.52 -51.81 -27.84
C ALA A 58 2.52 -51.56 -26.71
N ILE A 59 3.70 -52.19 -26.70
CA ILE A 59 4.79 -51.89 -25.76
C ILE A 59 5.36 -50.51 -26.06
N GLN A 60 5.53 -50.13 -27.33
CA GLN A 60 5.99 -48.81 -27.75
C GLN A 60 4.95 -47.72 -27.39
N GLU A 61 3.66 -47.99 -27.63
CA GLU A 61 2.54 -47.13 -27.25
C GLU A 61 2.37 -47.06 -25.73
N MET A 62 2.57 -48.16 -25.01
CA MET A 62 2.54 -48.22 -23.54
C MET A 62 3.71 -47.45 -22.92
N LYS A 63 4.90 -47.51 -23.53
CA LYS A 63 6.05 -46.65 -23.16
C LYS A 63 5.72 -45.17 -23.37
N MET A 64 5.10 -44.81 -24.50
CA MET A 64 4.63 -43.43 -24.73
C MET A 64 3.53 -43.03 -23.72
N MET A 65 2.57 -43.89 -23.42
CA MET A 65 1.51 -43.63 -22.44
C MET A 65 2.05 -43.46 -21.01
N LEU A 66 2.96 -44.33 -20.55
CA LEU A 66 3.59 -44.21 -19.22
C LEU A 66 4.46 -42.95 -19.10
N SER A 67 5.21 -42.61 -20.16
CA SER A 67 5.97 -41.35 -20.18
C SER A 67 5.04 -40.13 -20.17
N GLY A 68 3.87 -40.23 -20.83
CA GLY A 68 2.81 -39.22 -20.81
C GLY A 68 2.17 -39.04 -19.44
N THR A 69 1.87 -40.13 -18.71
CA THR A 69 1.31 -40.05 -17.36
C THR A 69 2.32 -39.48 -16.36
N ALA A 70 3.61 -39.84 -16.47
CA ALA A 70 4.69 -39.25 -15.69
C ALA A 70 4.83 -37.73 -15.94
N ALA A 71 4.75 -37.30 -17.21
CA ALA A 71 4.76 -35.89 -17.57
C ALA A 71 3.54 -35.12 -17.02
N VAL A 72 2.35 -35.72 -17.07
CA VAL A 72 1.13 -35.13 -16.49
C VAL A 72 1.26 -35.01 -14.97
N MET A 73 1.79 -36.02 -14.27
CA MET A 73 2.04 -35.95 -12.83
C MET A 73 3.06 -34.87 -12.47
N ALA A 74 4.16 -34.78 -13.22
CA ALA A 74 5.16 -33.73 -13.03
C ALA A 74 4.54 -32.33 -13.19
N LEU A 75 3.65 -32.13 -14.17
CA LEU A 75 2.93 -30.87 -14.37
C LEU A 75 1.96 -30.56 -13.21
N VAL A 76 1.27 -31.55 -12.65
CA VAL A 76 0.38 -31.35 -11.49
C VAL A 76 1.18 -30.95 -10.26
N PHE A 77 2.29 -31.63 -9.99
CA PHE A 77 3.18 -31.34 -8.87
C PHE A 77 3.83 -29.96 -8.99
N MET A 78 4.15 -29.54 -10.21
CA MET A 78 4.65 -28.21 -10.50
C MET A 78 3.71 -27.12 -9.96
N PHE A 79 2.40 -27.20 -10.21
CA PHE A 79 1.44 -26.19 -9.74
C PHE A 79 1.43 -26.02 -8.21
N ILE A 80 1.68 -27.11 -7.48
CA ILE A 80 1.75 -27.08 -6.02
C ILE A 80 2.98 -26.29 -5.57
N VAL A 81 4.13 -26.52 -6.21
CA VAL A 81 5.36 -25.76 -5.95
C VAL A 81 5.16 -24.27 -6.23
N LEU A 82 4.51 -23.92 -7.35
CA LEU A 82 4.22 -22.52 -7.70
C LEU A 82 3.43 -21.80 -6.62
N GLU A 83 2.36 -22.43 -6.13
CA GLU A 83 1.44 -21.83 -5.17
C GLU A 83 2.13 -21.66 -3.81
N VAL A 84 2.85 -22.68 -3.33
CA VAL A 84 3.56 -22.62 -2.05
C VAL A 84 4.66 -21.56 -2.08
N VAL A 85 5.46 -21.49 -3.16
CA VAL A 85 6.47 -20.44 -3.33
C VAL A 85 5.80 -19.06 -3.32
N GLY A 86 4.68 -18.90 -4.04
CA GLY A 86 3.91 -17.67 -4.08
C GLY A 86 3.45 -17.21 -2.70
N LEU A 87 2.87 -18.10 -1.90
CA LEU A 87 2.36 -17.80 -0.55
C LEU A 87 3.48 -17.47 0.45
N VAL A 88 4.58 -18.21 0.42
CA VAL A 88 5.73 -17.95 1.32
C VAL A 88 6.38 -16.61 0.99
N VAL A 89 6.49 -16.27 -0.30
CA VAL A 89 7.01 -14.95 -0.71
C VAL A 89 5.98 -13.84 -0.43
N GLU A 90 4.68 -14.10 -0.55
CA GLU A 90 3.64 -13.14 -0.16
C GLU A 90 3.76 -12.76 1.33
N GLU A 91 4.02 -13.72 2.22
CA GLU A 91 4.28 -13.48 3.64
C GLU A 91 5.51 -12.57 3.88
N LYS A 92 6.57 -12.71 3.07
CA LYS A 92 7.73 -11.80 3.10
C LYS A 92 7.36 -10.39 2.64
N THR A 93 6.60 -10.28 1.54
CA THR A 93 6.24 -8.98 0.97
C THR A 93 5.28 -8.18 1.82
N THR A 94 4.40 -8.87 2.54
CA THR A 94 3.44 -8.25 3.46
C THR A 94 4.06 -7.85 4.80
N ARG A 95 5.35 -8.18 5.05
CA ARG A 95 6.09 -7.94 6.30
C ARG A 95 5.56 -8.69 7.53
N ASN A 96 4.60 -9.58 7.36
CA ASN A 96 4.09 -10.44 8.43
C ASN A 96 5.22 -11.30 9.05
N ARG A 97 6.18 -11.76 8.23
CA ARG A 97 7.37 -12.49 8.71
C ARG A 97 8.24 -11.67 9.66
N GLU A 98 8.46 -10.38 9.36
CA GLU A 98 9.25 -9.49 10.21
C GLU A 98 8.52 -9.18 11.52
N GLN A 99 7.20 -9.01 11.47
CA GLN A 99 6.39 -8.82 12.66
C GLN A 99 6.48 -10.02 13.62
N LEU A 100 6.45 -11.24 13.10
CA LEU A 100 6.68 -12.45 13.90
C LEU A 100 8.08 -12.49 14.52
N ARG A 101 9.11 -12.08 13.78
CA ARG A 101 10.48 -11.98 14.29
C ARG A 101 10.59 -10.97 15.43
N ILE A 102 9.94 -9.79 15.30
CA ILE A 102 9.94 -8.74 16.34
C ILE A 102 9.27 -9.23 17.64
N ILE A 103 8.21 -10.04 17.53
CA ILE A 103 7.54 -10.66 18.69
C ILE A 103 8.44 -11.71 19.38
N GLY A 104 9.49 -12.18 18.70
CA GLY A 104 10.41 -13.19 19.22
C GLY A 104 10.15 -14.61 18.70
N VAL A 105 9.37 -14.76 17.62
CA VAL A 105 9.21 -16.06 16.96
C VAL A 105 10.50 -16.40 16.20
N PRO A 106 11.16 -17.53 16.50
CA PRO A 106 12.38 -17.91 15.81
C PRO A 106 12.07 -18.32 14.37
N GLU A 107 13.01 -18.05 13.48
CA GLU A 107 12.87 -18.35 12.05
C GLU A 107 12.71 -19.85 11.74
N SER A 108 13.32 -20.70 12.56
CA SER A 108 13.12 -22.15 12.49
C SER A 108 11.66 -22.54 12.73
N ALA A 109 10.96 -21.90 13.68
CA ALA A 109 9.56 -22.17 13.94
C ALA A 109 8.68 -21.82 12.73
N ILE A 110 8.94 -20.67 12.08
CA ILE A 110 8.24 -20.24 10.85
C ILE A 110 8.49 -21.23 9.71
N ALA A 111 9.73 -21.69 9.52
CA ALA A 111 10.04 -22.69 8.50
C ALA A 111 9.30 -24.02 8.79
N THR A 112 9.36 -24.49 10.04
CA THR A 112 8.70 -25.74 10.43
C THR A 112 7.19 -25.67 10.31
N SER A 113 6.55 -24.52 10.60
CA SER A 113 5.09 -24.39 10.45
C SER A 113 4.64 -24.55 9.00
N TRP A 114 5.38 -23.97 8.05
CA TRP A 114 5.09 -24.12 6.63
C TRP A 114 5.28 -25.56 6.16
N ILE A 115 6.39 -26.20 6.55
CA ILE A 115 6.70 -27.59 6.17
C ILE A 115 5.66 -28.56 6.75
N VAL A 116 5.29 -28.40 8.02
CA VAL A 116 4.30 -29.27 8.70
C VAL A 116 2.91 -29.08 8.12
N LEU A 117 2.47 -27.84 7.90
CA LEU A 117 1.17 -27.56 7.28
C LEU A 117 1.07 -28.17 5.89
N TYR A 118 2.11 -27.99 5.09
CA TYR A 118 2.18 -28.56 3.76
C TYR A 118 2.18 -30.09 3.80
N ALA A 119 3.00 -30.71 4.65
CA ALA A 119 3.04 -32.16 4.83
C ALA A 119 1.68 -32.70 5.26
N LEU A 120 0.95 -32.03 6.16
CA LEU A 120 -0.38 -32.44 6.59
C LEU A 120 -1.39 -32.44 5.43
N ILE A 121 -1.40 -31.37 4.62
CA ILE A 121 -2.27 -31.27 3.44
C ILE A 121 -1.96 -32.40 2.46
N VAL A 122 -0.68 -32.65 2.19
CA VAL A 122 -0.22 -33.71 1.30
C VAL A 122 -0.57 -35.10 1.83
N VAL A 123 -0.43 -35.34 3.14
CA VAL A 123 -0.80 -36.62 3.76
C VAL A 123 -2.30 -36.87 3.62
N VAL A 124 -3.15 -35.85 3.82
CA VAL A 124 -4.60 -36.00 3.61
C VAL A 124 -4.91 -36.33 2.15
N ILE A 125 -4.31 -35.62 1.20
CA ILE A 125 -4.44 -35.92 -0.24
C ILE A 125 -3.93 -37.35 -0.52
N GLY A 126 -2.83 -37.73 0.10
CA GLY A 126 -2.21 -39.04 0.03
C GLY A 126 -3.08 -40.19 0.50
N VAL A 127 -3.72 -40.02 1.65
CA VAL A 127 -4.65 -41.00 2.20
C VAL A 127 -5.89 -41.10 1.30
N CYS A 128 -6.46 -39.98 0.86
CA CYS A 128 -7.60 -39.98 -0.06
C CYS A 128 -7.28 -40.69 -1.38
N THR A 129 -6.08 -40.46 -1.93
CA THR A 129 -5.62 -41.11 -3.17
C THR A 129 -5.34 -42.58 -2.99
N CYS A 130 -4.70 -42.96 -1.88
CA CYS A 130 -4.45 -44.35 -1.53
C CYS A 130 -5.77 -45.14 -1.36
N VAL A 131 -6.76 -44.57 -0.65
CA VAL A 131 -8.08 -45.20 -0.47
C VAL A 131 -8.81 -45.35 -1.80
N GLY A 132 -8.78 -44.31 -2.66
CA GLY A 132 -9.34 -44.39 -4.01
C GLY A 132 -8.65 -45.46 -4.88
N GLY A 133 -7.33 -45.60 -4.76
CA GLY A 133 -6.55 -46.62 -5.46
C GLY A 133 -6.81 -48.05 -4.98
N LEU A 134 -6.94 -48.25 -3.66
CA LEU A 134 -7.30 -49.53 -3.03
C LEU A 134 -8.71 -49.99 -3.41
N LEU A 135 -9.65 -49.04 -3.61
CA LEU A 135 -11.00 -49.34 -4.09
C LEU A 135 -11.04 -49.76 -5.57
N LEU A 136 -10.01 -49.41 -6.34
CA LEU A 136 -9.96 -49.64 -7.79
C LEU A 136 -8.95 -50.74 -8.21
N SER A 137 -8.00 -51.15 -7.36
CA SER A 137 -6.92 -52.11 -7.73
C SER A 137 -6.20 -52.78 -6.54
N ASN A 138 -5.40 -53.84 -6.83
CA ASN A 138 -4.68 -54.69 -5.87
C ASN A 138 -3.52 -54.00 -5.10
N VAL A 139 -2.98 -54.70 -4.09
CA VAL A 139 -1.93 -54.30 -3.09
C VAL A 139 -0.71 -53.55 -3.67
N THR A 140 -0.34 -53.75 -4.94
CA THR A 140 0.71 -52.98 -5.62
C THR A 140 0.41 -51.49 -5.77
N ALA A 141 -0.86 -51.09 -5.69
CA ALA A 141 -1.26 -49.69 -5.64
C ALA A 141 -0.78 -48.97 -4.36
N LEU A 142 -0.59 -49.70 -3.24
CA LEU A 142 -0.18 -49.11 -1.97
C LEU A 142 1.24 -48.51 -2.04
N GLY A 143 2.17 -49.22 -2.68
CA GLY A 143 3.55 -48.73 -2.86
C GLY A 143 3.62 -47.52 -3.78
N PHE A 144 2.83 -47.51 -4.86
CA PHE A 144 2.70 -46.38 -5.78
C PHE A 144 2.21 -45.12 -5.08
N TRP A 145 1.10 -45.22 -4.34
CA TRP A 145 0.55 -44.08 -3.61
C TRP A 145 1.44 -43.66 -2.44
N GLY A 146 2.14 -44.60 -1.80
CA GLY A 146 3.18 -44.32 -0.81
C GLY A 146 4.35 -43.50 -1.39
N PHE A 147 4.83 -43.85 -2.57
CA PHE A 147 5.88 -43.09 -3.25
C PHE A 147 5.41 -41.68 -3.65
N VAL A 148 4.24 -41.57 -4.29
CA VAL A 148 3.67 -40.28 -4.72
C VAL A 148 3.52 -39.33 -3.52
N THR A 149 3.09 -39.86 -2.37
CA THR A 149 2.94 -39.06 -1.15
C THR A 149 4.28 -38.63 -0.55
N LEU A 150 5.27 -39.52 -0.49
CA LEU A 150 6.63 -39.17 -0.07
C LEU A 150 7.27 -38.12 -0.97
N HIS A 151 7.10 -38.26 -2.29
CA HIS A 151 7.58 -37.29 -3.26
C HIS A 151 6.93 -35.92 -3.04
N MET A 152 5.61 -35.90 -2.85
CA MET A 152 4.86 -34.67 -2.60
C MET A 152 5.32 -34.00 -1.31
N ILE A 153 5.59 -34.76 -0.23
CA ILE A 153 6.15 -34.20 1.01
C ILE A 153 7.51 -33.53 0.75
N ALA A 154 8.36 -34.13 -0.08
CA ALA A 154 9.68 -33.58 -0.42
C ALA A 154 9.62 -32.27 -1.24
N LEU A 155 8.52 -31.99 -1.94
CA LEU A 155 8.33 -30.74 -2.70
C LEU A 155 8.12 -29.51 -1.82
N GLY A 156 7.64 -29.69 -0.58
CA GLY A 156 7.41 -28.58 0.36
C GLY A 156 8.71 -27.87 0.77
N PRO A 157 9.69 -28.60 1.31
CA PRO A 157 11.02 -28.06 1.60
C PRO A 157 11.72 -27.47 0.37
N PHE A 158 11.56 -28.10 -0.79
CA PHE A 158 12.09 -27.57 -2.06
C PHE A 158 11.46 -26.20 -2.41
N ALA A 159 10.13 -26.07 -2.30
CA ALA A 159 9.43 -24.81 -2.48
C ALA A 159 9.88 -23.75 -1.45
N TYR A 160 10.07 -24.13 -0.19
CA TYR A 160 10.58 -23.22 0.84
C TYR A 160 12.00 -22.74 0.54
N PHE A 161 12.88 -23.62 0.07
CA PHE A 161 14.21 -23.27 -0.42
C PHE A 161 14.16 -22.27 -1.59
N LEU A 162 13.36 -22.55 -2.62
CA LEU A 162 13.20 -21.64 -3.77
C LEU A 162 12.70 -20.26 -3.36
N SER A 163 11.82 -20.18 -2.36
CA SER A 163 11.30 -18.91 -1.85
C SER A 163 12.41 -17.96 -1.32
N ALA A 164 13.58 -18.48 -0.95
CA ALA A 164 14.69 -17.69 -0.41
C ALA A 164 15.25 -16.67 -1.41
N PHE A 165 15.15 -16.94 -2.72
CA PHE A 165 15.75 -16.13 -3.77
C PHE A 165 14.85 -14.99 -4.29
N PHE A 166 13.60 -14.90 -3.82
CA PHE A 166 12.62 -14.01 -4.42
C PHE A 166 11.93 -13.09 -3.40
N ASP A 167 11.81 -11.82 -3.78
CA ASP A 167 11.09 -10.78 -3.03
C ASP A 167 9.72 -10.43 -3.62
N ASN A 168 9.33 -10.98 -4.77
CA ASN A 168 8.04 -10.68 -5.42
C ASN A 168 7.29 -11.99 -5.68
N PRO A 169 6.07 -12.18 -5.13
CA PRO A 169 5.37 -13.46 -5.16
C PRO A 169 5.03 -13.91 -6.58
N LYS A 170 4.75 -12.96 -7.48
CA LYS A 170 4.42 -13.25 -8.88
C LYS A 170 5.65 -13.74 -9.65
N LEU A 171 6.79 -13.07 -9.46
CA LEU A 171 8.05 -13.48 -10.09
C LEU A 171 8.55 -14.79 -9.47
N ALA A 172 8.37 -14.98 -8.17
CA ALA A 172 8.76 -16.20 -7.46
C ALA A 172 8.00 -17.42 -8.00
N ALA A 173 6.67 -17.33 -8.07
CA ALA A 173 5.84 -18.38 -8.66
C ALA A 173 6.29 -18.67 -10.10
N PHE A 174 6.42 -17.64 -10.95
CA PHE A 174 6.83 -17.85 -12.34
C PHE A 174 8.25 -18.43 -12.49
N SER A 175 9.20 -18.03 -11.65
CA SER A 175 10.56 -18.55 -11.71
C SER A 175 10.63 -19.99 -11.21
N ALA A 176 9.82 -20.34 -10.20
CA ALA A 176 9.68 -21.71 -9.71
C ALA A 176 9.15 -22.66 -10.80
N PHE A 177 8.32 -22.18 -11.74
CA PHE A 177 7.88 -22.95 -12.91
C PHE A 177 9.07 -23.44 -13.74
N ILE A 178 9.98 -22.53 -14.08
CA ILE A 178 11.14 -22.82 -14.92
C ILE A 178 12.13 -23.70 -14.16
N LEU A 179 12.42 -23.34 -12.91
CA LEU A 179 13.38 -24.06 -12.07
C LEU A 179 12.91 -25.50 -11.76
N TYR A 180 11.60 -25.75 -11.77
CA TYR A 180 11.05 -27.10 -11.64
C TYR A 180 11.03 -27.86 -12.97
N LEU A 181 10.68 -27.23 -14.10
CA LEU A 181 10.56 -27.91 -15.40
C LEU A 181 11.89 -28.19 -16.08
N LEU A 182 12.88 -27.31 -15.98
CA LEU A 182 14.17 -27.47 -16.66
C LEU A 182 14.86 -28.79 -16.27
N PRO A 183 14.93 -29.19 -14.98
CA PRO A 183 15.50 -30.47 -14.58
C PRO A 183 14.65 -31.68 -14.97
N VAL A 184 13.35 -31.55 -15.26
CA VAL A 184 12.52 -32.65 -15.79
C VAL A 184 12.73 -32.80 -17.29
N ALA A 185 12.83 -31.68 -18.01
CA ALA A 185 12.95 -31.66 -19.45
C ALA A 185 14.31 -32.20 -19.93
N LEU A 186 15.41 -31.85 -19.25
CA LEU A 186 16.76 -32.24 -19.66
C LEU A 186 16.96 -33.78 -19.70
N PRO A 187 16.61 -34.56 -18.66
CA PRO A 187 16.74 -36.02 -18.67
C PRO A 187 15.77 -36.69 -19.65
N VAL A 188 14.55 -36.17 -19.83
CA VAL A 188 13.58 -36.68 -20.83
C VAL A 188 14.10 -36.49 -22.25
N MET A 189 14.67 -35.32 -22.55
CA MET A 189 15.29 -35.06 -23.87
C MET A 189 16.54 -35.92 -24.07
N ALA A 190 17.35 -36.08 -23.03
CA ALA A 190 18.54 -36.90 -23.05
C ALA A 190 18.25 -38.39 -23.25
N SER A 191 17.22 -38.94 -22.58
CA SER A 191 16.81 -40.34 -22.73
C SER A 191 16.20 -40.62 -24.10
N MET A 192 15.46 -39.67 -24.67
CA MET A 192 14.97 -39.77 -26.06
C MET A 192 16.09 -39.74 -27.10
N ARG A 193 17.21 -39.04 -26.84
CA ARG A 193 18.28 -38.82 -27.84
C ARG A 193 19.46 -39.79 -27.72
N PHE A 194 19.69 -40.38 -26.54
CA PHE A 194 20.80 -41.31 -26.29
C PHE A 194 20.26 -42.61 -25.67
N HIS A 195 20.16 -43.68 -26.47
CA HIS A 195 19.76 -45.03 -26.02
C HIS A 195 20.69 -45.67 -24.97
N LYS A 196 21.84 -45.06 -24.64
CA LYS A 196 22.74 -45.47 -23.54
C LYS A 196 23.01 -44.26 -22.65
N TYR A 197 22.13 -44.01 -21.69
CA TYR A 197 22.29 -42.95 -20.69
C TYR A 197 22.80 -43.51 -19.35
N ASN A 198 23.84 -44.36 -19.38
CA ASN A 198 24.44 -44.93 -18.17
C ASN A 198 25.84 -44.35 -17.96
N SER A 199 25.92 -43.13 -17.41
CA SER A 199 27.18 -42.62 -16.86
C SER A 199 26.94 -42.12 -15.44
N LEU A 200 27.85 -42.47 -14.54
CA LEU A 200 27.81 -42.16 -13.10
C LEU A 200 27.69 -40.64 -12.82
N LYS A 201 28.04 -39.78 -13.78
CA LYS A 201 27.88 -38.31 -13.70
C LYS A 201 26.45 -37.85 -14.00
N ALA A 202 25.73 -38.55 -14.87
CA ALA A 202 24.33 -38.29 -15.17
C ALA A 202 23.42 -38.73 -14.01
N ASP A 203 23.72 -39.88 -13.38
CA ASP A 203 22.99 -40.39 -12.22
C ASP A 203 23.11 -39.47 -11.00
N VAL A 204 24.27 -38.83 -10.80
CA VAL A 204 24.48 -37.86 -9.73
C VAL A 204 23.72 -36.55 -10.00
N LEU A 205 23.67 -36.11 -11.25
CA LEU A 205 22.91 -34.91 -11.65
C LEU A 205 21.39 -35.13 -11.53
N ASP A 206 20.92 -36.31 -11.94
CA ASP A 206 19.53 -36.76 -11.73
C ASP A 206 19.22 -36.97 -10.26
N ALA A 207 20.16 -37.45 -9.45
CA ALA A 207 19.97 -37.64 -8.01
C ALA A 207 19.90 -36.34 -7.21
N LEU A 208 20.37 -35.21 -7.75
CA LEU A 208 20.33 -33.90 -7.06
C LEU A 208 19.04 -33.11 -7.32
N CYS A 209 18.26 -33.48 -8.34
CA CYS A 209 17.08 -32.73 -8.76
C CYS A 209 15.80 -33.37 -8.21
N THR A 210 15.02 -32.67 -7.38
CA THR A 210 13.78 -33.23 -6.84
C THR A 210 12.77 -33.59 -7.93
N ALA A 211 12.77 -32.85 -9.05
CA ALA A 211 11.79 -33.01 -10.11
C ALA A 211 11.98 -34.28 -10.96
N THR A 212 13.18 -34.87 -10.99
CA THR A 212 13.49 -36.11 -11.74
C THR A 212 13.02 -37.37 -10.99
N ASN A 213 12.73 -37.27 -9.69
CA ASN A 213 12.26 -38.39 -8.87
C ASN A 213 11.02 -39.08 -9.47
N VAL A 214 10.10 -38.33 -10.10
CA VAL A 214 8.93 -38.90 -10.78
C VAL A 214 9.36 -39.78 -11.94
N LEU A 215 10.32 -39.34 -12.76
CA LEU A 215 10.83 -40.10 -13.90
C LEU A 215 11.55 -41.38 -13.45
N ARG A 216 12.31 -41.30 -12.35
CA ARG A 216 13.04 -42.45 -11.79
C ARG A 216 12.09 -43.56 -11.34
N PHE A 217 10.96 -43.23 -10.72
CA PHE A 217 9.96 -44.22 -10.32
C PHE A 217 9.27 -44.94 -11.51
N PHE A 218 9.07 -44.24 -12.63
CA PHE A 218 8.50 -44.85 -13.84
C PHE A 218 9.55 -45.60 -14.70
N HIS A 219 10.84 -45.41 -14.45
CA HIS A 219 11.91 -46.02 -15.25
C HIS A 219 12.03 -47.56 -15.08
N PRO A 220 11.99 -48.14 -13.86
CA PRO A 220 11.98 -49.60 -13.66
C PRO A 220 10.75 -50.28 -14.24
N SER A 221 9.57 -49.66 -14.16
CA SER A 221 8.32 -50.21 -14.70
C SER A 221 8.30 -50.24 -16.23
N ILE A 222 8.96 -49.27 -16.89
CA ILE A 222 9.20 -49.26 -18.33
C ILE A 222 10.20 -50.35 -18.76
N ALA A 223 11.23 -50.62 -17.95
CA ALA A 223 12.23 -51.65 -18.21
C ALA A 223 11.67 -53.07 -17.99
N LEU A 224 10.90 -53.30 -16.92
CA LEU A 224 10.28 -54.59 -16.62
C LEU A 224 9.10 -54.93 -17.55
N GLY A 225 8.29 -53.94 -17.96
CA GLY A 225 7.17 -54.15 -18.90
C GLY A 225 7.63 -54.66 -20.28
N ALA A 226 8.89 -54.43 -20.64
CA ALA A 226 9.51 -54.98 -21.84
C ALA A 226 9.93 -56.46 -21.69
N SER A 227 9.92 -57.02 -20.48
CA SER A 227 10.53 -58.32 -20.17
C SER A 227 9.54 -59.47 -19.88
N MET A 228 8.23 -59.23 -19.71
CA MET A 228 7.31 -60.31 -19.31
C MET A 228 5.93 -60.25 -19.99
N SER A 229 5.61 -61.33 -20.71
CA SER A 229 4.36 -61.52 -21.46
C SER A 229 3.20 -62.17 -20.69
N SER A 230 3.29 -62.48 -19.39
CA SER A 230 2.17 -63.16 -18.70
C SER A 230 2.32 -63.38 -17.18
N ALA A 231 2.40 -62.34 -16.34
CA ALA A 231 2.22 -62.54 -14.89
C ALA A 231 1.56 -61.34 -14.19
N PRO A 232 0.63 -61.56 -13.24
CA PRO A 232 -0.04 -60.48 -12.53
C PRO A 232 0.91 -59.79 -11.56
N ALA A 233 0.78 -58.45 -11.49
CA ALA A 233 1.44 -57.48 -10.62
C ALA A 233 1.78 -57.93 -9.18
N THR A 234 2.75 -58.84 -9.01
CA THR A 234 3.27 -59.34 -7.72
C THR A 234 4.79 -59.27 -7.62
N ILE A 235 5.47 -58.78 -8.67
CA ILE A 235 6.94 -58.89 -8.81
C ILE A 235 7.70 -57.70 -8.18
N PHE A 236 7.03 -56.72 -7.55
CA PHE A 236 7.74 -55.60 -6.91
C PHE A 236 8.70 -55.99 -5.76
N PHE A 237 8.68 -57.23 -5.28
CA PHE A 237 9.46 -57.67 -4.12
C PHE A 237 10.33 -58.92 -4.29
N ASP A 238 10.37 -59.56 -5.47
CA ASP A 238 10.93 -60.93 -5.58
C ASP A 238 12.38 -61.05 -6.09
N ASN A 239 13.05 -59.95 -6.48
CA ASN A 239 14.46 -59.96 -6.88
C ASN A 239 15.34 -59.10 -5.96
N THR A 240 16.45 -59.66 -5.49
CA THR A 240 17.40 -59.03 -4.57
C THR A 240 18.13 -57.81 -5.14
N THR A 241 18.18 -57.62 -6.46
CA THR A 241 18.64 -56.40 -7.13
C THR A 241 17.61 -55.26 -7.10
N ASP A 242 16.31 -55.57 -7.09
CA ASP A 242 15.22 -54.58 -7.13
C ASP A 242 14.94 -53.95 -5.76
N THR A 243 15.31 -54.65 -4.66
CA THR A 243 15.15 -54.11 -3.29
C THR A 243 16.02 -52.89 -3.00
N MET A 244 17.20 -52.80 -3.62
CA MET A 244 18.11 -51.65 -3.46
C MET A 244 17.57 -50.41 -4.20
N ASP A 245 16.97 -50.61 -5.37
CA ASP A 245 16.38 -49.51 -6.16
C ASP A 245 15.14 -48.93 -5.48
N VAL A 246 14.25 -49.77 -4.93
CA VAL A 246 13.09 -49.32 -4.13
C VAL A 246 13.51 -48.59 -2.84
N LEU A 247 14.58 -49.06 -2.17
CA LEU A 247 15.12 -48.39 -0.99
C LEU A 247 15.69 -47.00 -1.36
N LEU A 248 16.41 -46.89 -2.47
CA LEU A 248 16.94 -45.62 -2.97
C LEU A 248 15.82 -44.64 -3.34
N GLU A 249 14.69 -45.12 -3.90
CA GLU A 249 13.52 -44.30 -4.22
C GLU A 249 12.84 -43.69 -2.99
N ILE A 250 12.96 -44.32 -1.81
CA ILE A 250 12.45 -43.77 -0.55
C ILE A 250 13.49 -42.87 0.13
N VAL A 251 14.76 -43.28 0.12
CA VAL A 251 15.85 -42.56 0.81
C VAL A 251 16.14 -41.21 0.17
N ILE A 252 16.09 -41.10 -1.17
CA ILE A 252 16.45 -39.87 -1.89
C ILE A 252 15.47 -38.71 -1.61
N PRO A 253 14.13 -38.87 -1.72
CA PRO A 253 13.18 -37.82 -1.35
C PRO A 253 13.31 -37.37 0.11
N VAL A 254 13.58 -38.30 1.04
CA VAL A 254 13.79 -37.98 2.45
C VAL A 254 15.07 -37.18 2.65
N ALA A 255 16.18 -37.59 2.01
CA ALA A 255 17.44 -36.86 2.06
C ALA A 255 17.30 -35.44 1.46
N HIS A 256 16.61 -35.31 0.32
CA HIS A 256 16.30 -34.01 -0.28
C HIS A 256 15.46 -33.13 0.65
N SER A 257 14.43 -33.68 1.28
CA SER A 257 13.60 -32.94 2.25
C SER A 257 14.45 -32.32 3.36
N ILE A 258 15.40 -33.08 3.91
CA ILE A 258 16.33 -32.60 4.95
C ILE A 258 17.26 -31.52 4.40
N ILE A 259 17.91 -31.78 3.26
CA ILE A 259 18.87 -30.86 2.63
C ILE A 259 18.21 -29.52 2.27
N TYR A 260 17.05 -29.54 1.60
CA TYR A 260 16.33 -28.32 1.22
C TYR A 260 15.76 -27.58 2.43
N THR A 261 15.38 -28.28 3.51
CA THR A 261 14.99 -27.61 4.76
C THR A 261 16.17 -26.85 5.36
N LEU A 262 17.35 -27.49 5.46
CA LEU A 262 18.55 -26.87 6.00
C LEU A 262 19.01 -25.68 5.13
N LEU A 263 19.07 -25.87 3.81
CA LEU A 263 19.42 -24.82 2.86
C LEU A 263 18.41 -23.67 2.89
N GLY A 264 17.10 -23.99 2.94
CA GLY A 264 16.04 -23.00 3.00
C GLY A 264 16.11 -22.16 4.28
N VAL A 265 16.29 -22.78 5.45
CA VAL A 265 16.45 -22.06 6.73
C VAL A 265 17.71 -21.19 6.71
N TYR A 266 18.83 -21.72 6.21
CA TYR A 266 20.09 -20.99 6.12
C TYR A 266 20.01 -19.79 5.17
N LEU A 267 19.56 -20.00 3.93
CA LEU A 267 19.52 -18.96 2.90
C LEU A 267 18.51 -17.86 3.22
N ASN A 268 17.34 -18.18 3.80
CA ASN A 268 16.39 -17.15 4.23
C ASN A 268 16.92 -16.24 5.34
N ARG A 269 17.98 -16.66 6.04
CA ARG A 269 18.64 -15.87 7.08
C ARG A 269 19.82 -15.06 6.54
N VAL A 270 20.55 -15.60 5.57
CA VAL A 270 21.79 -14.98 5.03
C VAL A 270 21.51 -14.06 3.84
N LEU A 271 20.59 -14.44 2.95
CA LEU A 271 20.27 -13.61 1.80
C LEU A 271 19.56 -12.33 2.27
N PRO A 272 19.99 -11.15 1.79
CA PRO A 272 19.34 -9.90 2.12
C PRO A 272 17.92 -9.89 1.52
N SER A 273 16.90 -9.99 2.38
CA SER A 273 15.54 -9.66 1.99
C SER A 273 15.37 -8.15 1.92
N ARG A 274 14.38 -7.68 1.15
CA ARG A 274 14.02 -6.25 1.11
C ARG A 274 13.74 -5.63 2.48
N TYR A 275 13.34 -6.44 3.45
CA TYR A 275 12.98 -6.04 4.81
C TYR A 275 13.66 -6.98 5.81
N GLY A 276 14.11 -6.46 6.95
CA GLY A 276 14.82 -7.22 8.00
C GLY A 276 16.35 -7.21 7.88
N ALA A 277 17.04 -7.60 8.95
CA ALA A 277 18.50 -7.71 8.97
C ALA A 277 18.97 -9.09 8.47
N SER A 278 19.90 -9.11 7.50
CA SER A 278 20.56 -10.34 7.08
C SER A 278 21.65 -10.76 8.07
N ALA A 279 21.76 -12.05 8.31
CA ALA A 279 22.87 -12.61 9.07
C ALA A 279 24.14 -12.69 8.19
N SER A 280 25.30 -12.69 8.84
CA SER A 280 26.57 -12.95 8.17
C SER A 280 26.58 -14.37 7.58
N TRP A 281 27.19 -14.52 6.39
CA TRP A 281 27.41 -15.82 5.73
C TRP A 281 28.09 -16.85 6.64
N LEU A 282 28.94 -16.41 7.58
CA LEU A 282 29.67 -17.31 8.49
C LEU A 282 28.99 -17.48 9.87
N TYR A 283 27.72 -17.07 10.02
CA TYR A 283 27.00 -17.15 11.29
C TYR A 283 27.04 -18.55 11.96
N PRO A 284 26.85 -19.69 11.25
CA PRO A 284 26.92 -21.01 11.87
C PRO A 284 28.29 -21.32 12.48
N LEU A 285 29.37 -20.91 11.81
CA LEU A 285 30.74 -21.06 12.30
C LEU A 285 31.02 -20.15 13.48
N LYS A 286 30.46 -18.93 13.50
CA LYS A 286 30.54 -18.04 14.67
C LYS A 286 29.75 -18.57 15.87
N ALA A 287 28.65 -19.29 15.65
CA ALA A 287 27.91 -19.95 16.73
C ALA A 287 28.63 -21.20 17.26
N LEU A 288 29.34 -21.93 16.40
CA LEU A 288 30.09 -23.15 16.75
C LEU A 288 31.48 -22.87 17.36
N PHE A 289 32.16 -21.82 16.90
CA PHE A 289 33.53 -21.48 17.32
C PHE A 289 33.62 -20.17 18.12
N GLY A 290 32.54 -19.40 18.19
CA GLY A 290 32.46 -18.24 19.07
C GLY A 290 32.33 -18.72 20.51
N GLY A 291 33.41 -18.55 21.28
CA GLY A 291 33.37 -18.76 22.72
C GLY A 291 32.18 -18.02 23.30
N HIS A 292 31.24 -18.77 23.89
CA HIS A 292 30.17 -18.22 24.69
C HIS A 292 30.82 -17.48 25.85
N ASN A 293 31.05 -16.18 25.70
CA ASN A 293 31.48 -15.35 26.80
C ASN A 293 30.23 -15.11 27.66
N THR A 294 29.86 -16.12 28.45
CA THR A 294 28.82 -16.07 29.46
C THR A 294 29.29 -15.23 30.64
N LYS A 295 29.56 -13.94 30.40
CA LYS A 295 29.51 -12.95 31.46
C LYS A 295 28.10 -12.41 31.50
N SER A 296 27.19 -13.20 32.06
CA SER A 296 25.90 -12.72 32.54
C SER A 296 26.12 -11.88 33.78
N HIS A 297 26.66 -10.67 33.62
CA HIS A 297 26.57 -9.67 34.68
C HIS A 297 25.26 -8.92 34.48
N HIS A 298 24.35 -9.11 35.43
CA HIS A 298 23.30 -8.13 35.76
C HIS A 298 23.96 -6.84 36.28
N GLU A 299 24.80 -6.19 35.48
CA GLU A 299 25.23 -4.83 35.77
C GLU A 299 24.17 -3.90 35.20
N ALA A 300 23.50 -3.17 36.10
CA ALA A 300 22.73 -2.00 35.72
C ALA A 300 23.59 -1.16 34.79
N ALA A 301 23.02 -0.72 33.67
CA ALA A 301 23.70 0.16 32.74
C ALA A 301 24.34 1.30 33.56
N PRO A 302 25.67 1.57 33.44
CA PRO A 302 26.29 2.73 34.09
C PRO A 302 25.46 4.01 33.89
N PRO A 303 25.32 4.92 34.87
CA PRO A 303 24.57 6.15 34.63
C PRO A 303 25.15 6.89 33.41
N VAL A 304 24.29 7.31 32.47
CA VAL A 304 24.73 8.20 31.39
C VAL A 304 25.07 9.54 32.03
N VAL A 305 26.36 9.79 32.26
CA VAL A 305 26.83 11.12 32.66
C VAL A 305 26.77 11.99 31.42
N PRO A 306 25.90 13.01 31.34
CA PRO A 306 25.87 13.92 30.20
C PRO A 306 27.16 14.75 30.25
N THR A 307 28.19 14.34 29.51
CA THR A 307 29.41 15.15 29.41
C THR A 307 29.12 16.34 28.50
N GLY A 308 28.93 17.53 29.09
CA GLY A 308 28.97 18.81 28.38
C GLY A 308 27.70 19.24 27.63
N THR A 309 26.51 18.80 28.03
CA THR A 309 25.25 19.22 27.40
C THR A 309 24.78 20.59 27.89
N ASP A 310 24.42 21.47 26.95
CA ASP A 310 23.86 22.80 27.20
C ASP A 310 22.60 22.73 28.09
N PRO A 311 22.59 23.31 29.31
CA PRO A 311 21.46 23.24 30.24
C PRO A 311 20.22 23.99 29.75
N THR A 312 20.34 24.82 28.71
CA THR A 312 19.17 25.48 28.09
C THR A 312 18.42 24.54 27.15
N ARG A 313 19.10 23.51 26.61
CA ARG A 313 18.56 22.56 25.63
C ARG A 313 18.27 21.18 26.22
N PHE A 314 18.93 20.82 27.31
CA PHE A 314 18.81 19.50 27.93
C PHE A 314 18.36 19.63 29.39
N GLU A 315 17.15 19.18 29.68
CA GLU A 315 16.61 19.13 31.02
C GLU A 315 17.27 18.01 31.84
N SER A 316 17.79 18.35 33.01
CA SER A 316 18.35 17.38 33.96
C SER A 316 17.25 16.55 34.59
N VAL A 317 17.46 15.24 34.73
CA VAL A 317 16.50 14.32 35.38
C VAL A 317 17.10 13.81 36.69
N ASP A 318 16.28 13.75 37.74
CA ASP A 318 16.65 13.11 38.99
C ASP A 318 16.57 11.58 38.87
N HIS A 319 17.73 10.92 38.83
CA HIS A 319 17.84 9.48 38.70
C HIS A 319 17.50 8.71 39.99
N SER A 320 17.31 9.39 41.13
CA SER A 320 17.03 8.72 42.41
C SER A 320 15.59 8.20 42.53
N THR A 321 14.66 8.79 41.77
CA THR A 321 13.21 8.51 41.87
C THR A 321 12.65 7.72 40.68
N ARG A 322 13.43 7.53 39.61
CA ARG A 322 12.94 6.95 38.35
C ARG A 322 13.76 5.74 37.91
N THR A 323 13.07 4.67 37.53
CA THR A 323 13.69 3.45 36.99
C THR A 323 13.88 3.57 35.47
N VAL A 324 15.10 3.34 34.99
CA VAL A 324 15.42 3.36 33.56
C VAL A 324 14.86 2.12 32.87
N GLY A 325 13.99 2.31 31.88
CA GLY A 325 13.44 1.24 31.05
C GLY A 325 14.27 0.98 29.79
N VAL A 326 14.73 2.05 29.12
CA VAL A 326 15.59 1.96 27.93
C VAL A 326 16.76 2.94 28.05
N SER A 327 17.97 2.47 27.76
CA SER A 327 19.19 3.29 27.76
C SER A 327 19.93 3.11 26.43
N VAL A 328 20.39 4.21 25.85
CA VAL A 328 21.07 4.26 24.55
C VAL A 328 22.38 5.02 24.72
N ARG A 329 23.50 4.46 24.24
CA ARG A 329 24.83 5.06 24.35
C ARG A 329 25.60 5.03 23.06
N ASP A 330 26.07 6.21 22.68
CA ASP A 330 26.87 6.48 21.49
C ASP A 330 26.39 5.70 20.26
N LEU A 331 25.06 5.56 20.14
CA LEU A 331 24.48 4.68 19.14
C LEU A 331 24.66 5.32 17.77
N ARG A 332 25.25 4.55 16.85
CA ARG A 332 25.55 5.01 15.49
C ARG A 332 25.08 4.00 14.48
N LYS A 333 24.42 4.48 13.42
CA LYS A 333 23.96 3.64 12.31
C LYS A 333 24.28 4.30 10.99
N GLU A 334 25.05 3.57 10.18
CA GLU A 334 25.42 3.96 8.82
C GLU A 334 24.85 2.97 7.80
N TYR A 335 24.50 3.51 6.64
CA TYR A 335 24.10 2.74 5.45
C TYR A 335 25.08 2.99 4.30
N ASN A 336 25.17 2.02 3.38
CA ASN A 336 25.97 2.10 2.15
C ASN A 336 27.45 2.46 2.38
N GLY A 337 28.08 1.86 3.39
CA GLY A 337 29.50 2.09 3.69
C GLY A 337 29.82 3.52 4.16
N GLY A 338 28.87 4.20 4.81
CA GLY A 338 29.06 5.53 5.40
C GLY A 338 28.48 6.68 4.57
N ALA A 339 27.95 6.41 3.37
CA ALA A 339 27.34 7.47 2.53
C ALA A 339 26.12 8.14 3.19
N ILE A 340 25.43 7.43 4.09
CA ILE A 340 24.30 7.95 4.86
C ILE A 340 24.50 7.58 6.33
N VAL A 341 24.77 8.58 7.17
CA VAL A 341 24.79 8.44 8.64
C VAL A 341 23.39 8.75 9.15
N ALA A 342 22.61 7.72 9.45
CA ALA A 342 21.21 7.88 9.86
C ALA A 342 21.09 8.19 11.36
N VAL A 343 21.98 7.63 12.20
CA VAL A 343 22.06 7.90 13.64
C VAL A 343 23.53 8.15 13.97
N ASN A 344 23.83 9.23 14.68
CA ASN A 344 25.19 9.71 14.92
C ASN A 344 25.43 10.02 16.40
N GLY A 345 25.91 9.02 17.15
CA GLY A 345 26.33 9.18 18.55
C GLY A 345 25.20 9.57 19.50
N VAL A 346 24.03 8.93 19.35
CA VAL A 346 22.86 9.25 20.18
C VAL A 346 23.01 8.69 21.59
N ASN A 347 22.78 9.54 22.59
CA ASN A 347 22.76 9.21 24.02
C ASN A 347 21.40 9.58 24.60
N LEU A 348 20.63 8.60 25.08
CA LEU A 348 19.27 8.81 25.59
C LEU A 348 18.95 7.84 26.73
N GLU A 349 18.21 8.33 27.73
CA GLU A 349 17.60 7.50 28.76
C GLU A 349 16.09 7.74 28.82
N MET A 350 15.35 6.64 28.88
CA MET A 350 13.89 6.60 28.91
C MET A 350 13.44 5.79 30.12
N PHE A 351 12.49 6.31 30.88
CA PHE A 351 12.10 5.81 32.20
C PHE A 351 10.81 4.98 32.15
N GLN A 352 10.55 4.22 33.22
CA GLN A 352 9.30 3.48 33.38
C GLN A 352 8.17 4.40 33.85
N GLY A 353 6.96 4.21 33.32
CA GLY A 353 5.80 5.07 33.61
C GLY A 353 5.77 6.37 32.79
N GLU A 354 6.74 6.58 31.90
CA GLU A 354 6.81 7.76 31.03
C GLU A 354 6.50 7.41 29.57
N VAL A 355 5.92 8.39 28.88
CA VAL A 355 5.85 8.43 27.43
C VAL A 355 6.95 9.37 26.90
N PHE A 356 7.94 8.80 26.22
CA PHE A 356 9.02 9.54 25.58
C PHE A 356 8.67 9.80 24.11
N ALA A 357 8.53 11.08 23.72
CA ALA A 357 8.22 11.49 22.36
C ALA A 357 9.46 11.94 21.60
N LEU A 358 9.71 11.37 20.42
CA LEU A 358 10.82 11.72 19.54
C LEU A 358 10.31 12.45 18.28
N LEU A 359 10.67 13.72 18.18
CA LEU A 359 10.37 14.63 17.08
C LEU A 359 11.61 14.86 16.20
N GLY A 360 11.40 15.35 14.98
CA GLY A 360 12.47 15.59 14.02
C GLY A 360 11.92 15.75 12.61
N HIS A 361 12.69 16.34 11.70
CA HIS A 361 12.32 16.40 10.28
C HIS A 361 12.35 15.00 9.62
N ASN A 362 11.82 14.89 8.40
CA ASN A 362 11.94 13.67 7.61
C ASN A 362 13.42 13.40 7.30
N GLY A 363 13.87 12.15 7.52
CA GLY A 363 15.28 11.79 7.36
C GLY A 363 16.19 12.14 8.55
N ALA A 364 15.66 12.66 9.66
CA ALA A 364 16.46 12.98 10.86
C ALA A 364 17.06 11.74 11.57
N GLY A 365 16.61 10.52 11.25
CA GLY A 365 17.07 9.28 11.89
C GLY A 365 16.10 8.61 12.87
N LYS A 366 14.90 9.19 13.08
CA LYS A 366 13.89 8.72 14.06
C LYS A 366 13.53 7.25 13.94
N THR A 367 13.01 6.84 12.78
CA THR A 367 12.61 5.45 12.51
C THR A 367 13.80 4.51 12.57
N THR A 368 14.97 4.93 12.06
CA THR A 368 16.19 4.12 12.15
C THR A 368 16.63 3.87 13.60
N LEU A 369 16.52 4.87 14.48
CA LEU A 369 16.78 4.70 15.90
C LEU A 369 15.83 3.68 16.51
N LEU A 370 14.52 3.80 16.24
CA LEU A 370 13.52 2.83 16.74
C LEU A 370 13.73 1.42 16.18
N GLU A 371 14.10 1.27 14.91
CA GLU A 371 14.40 -0.01 14.29
C GLU A 371 15.66 -0.66 14.89
N CYS A 372 16.64 0.15 15.33
CA CYS A 372 17.76 -0.33 16.12
C CYS A 372 17.31 -0.81 17.51
N LEU A 373 16.43 -0.06 18.18
CA LEU A 373 15.87 -0.44 19.49
C LEU A 373 14.96 -1.67 19.42
N ALA A 374 14.24 -1.86 18.31
CA ALA A 374 13.40 -3.02 18.07
C ALA A 374 14.18 -4.26 17.59
N GLY A 375 15.49 -4.13 17.34
CA GLY A 375 16.34 -5.21 16.84
C GLY A 375 16.03 -5.63 15.40
N SER A 376 15.39 -4.76 14.62
CA SER A 376 15.17 -4.93 13.18
C SER A 376 16.42 -4.57 12.37
N HIS A 377 17.22 -3.63 12.88
CA HIS A 377 18.53 -3.26 12.33
C HIS A 377 19.61 -3.32 13.41
N SER A 378 20.74 -3.93 13.10
CA SER A 378 21.90 -3.90 14.00
C SER A 378 22.59 -2.53 13.94
N PRO A 379 22.94 -1.92 15.08
CA PRO A 379 23.74 -0.70 15.09
C PRO A 379 25.12 -0.93 14.47
N THR A 380 25.71 0.11 13.89
CA THR A 380 27.08 0.08 13.35
C THR A 380 28.11 0.20 14.48
N SER A 381 27.85 1.06 15.46
CA SER A 381 28.58 1.17 16.72
C SER A 381 27.67 1.68 17.84
N GLY A 382 28.16 1.63 19.08
CA GLY A 382 27.38 1.97 20.27
C GLY A 382 26.53 0.81 20.78
N GLN A 383 25.85 1.02 21.90
CA GLN A 383 25.11 0.00 22.63
C GLN A 383 23.76 0.54 23.12
N ALA A 384 22.80 -0.37 23.29
CA ALA A 384 21.48 -0.04 23.82
C ALA A 384 20.96 -1.19 24.70
N TRP A 385 20.27 -0.83 25.78
CA TRP A 385 19.70 -1.73 26.78
C TRP A 385 18.20 -1.51 26.90
N VAL A 386 17.44 -2.59 27.00
CA VAL A 386 15.98 -2.59 27.23
C VAL A 386 15.67 -3.48 28.43
N ASN A 387 15.08 -2.93 29.48
CA ASN A 387 14.79 -3.61 30.74
C ASN A 387 16.02 -4.35 31.33
N GLY A 388 17.21 -3.76 31.17
CA GLY A 388 18.48 -4.33 31.64
C GLY A 388 19.13 -5.35 30.70
N TYR A 389 18.52 -5.68 29.56
CA TYR A 389 19.11 -6.59 28.55
C TYR A 389 19.70 -5.80 27.39
N GLU A 390 20.94 -6.11 27.00
CA GLU A 390 21.60 -5.46 25.87
C GLU A 390 21.07 -6.03 24.53
N ILE A 391 20.71 -5.16 23.60
CA ILE A 391 20.07 -5.54 22.32
C ILE A 391 20.94 -6.46 21.47
N SER A 392 22.26 -6.23 21.44
CA SER A 392 23.18 -6.97 20.55
C SER A 392 23.38 -8.43 21.00
N SER A 393 23.27 -8.69 22.31
CA SER A 393 23.59 -9.97 22.94
C SER A 393 22.37 -10.74 23.46
N ASP A 394 21.33 -10.05 23.93
CA ASP A 394 20.16 -10.64 24.62
C ASP A 394 18.81 -10.36 23.89
N MET A 395 18.82 -10.15 22.56
CA MET A 395 17.62 -9.74 21.81
C MET A 395 16.38 -10.62 22.04
N ASP A 396 16.55 -11.94 22.17
CA ASP A 396 15.42 -12.85 22.39
C ASP A 396 14.71 -12.62 23.73
N LYS A 397 15.44 -12.16 24.76
CA LYS A 397 14.86 -11.75 26.05
C LYS A 397 14.18 -10.39 25.93
N VAL A 398 14.81 -9.45 25.20
CA VAL A 398 14.24 -8.12 24.92
C VAL A 398 12.86 -8.27 24.26
N ARG A 399 12.77 -9.07 23.18
CA ARG A 399 11.54 -9.26 22.37
C ARG A 399 10.34 -9.77 23.17
N ARG A 400 10.55 -10.61 24.19
CA ARG A 400 9.46 -11.09 25.08
C ARG A 400 8.77 -9.96 25.85
N SER A 401 9.50 -8.88 26.13
CA SER A 401 8.99 -7.72 26.88
C SER A 401 8.69 -6.50 25.99
N LEU A 402 8.90 -6.61 24.68
CA LEU A 402 8.80 -5.53 23.71
C LEU A 402 7.47 -5.58 22.92
N GLY A 403 6.80 -4.45 22.83
CA GLY A 403 5.69 -4.21 21.91
C GLY A 403 6.13 -3.25 20.81
N VAL A 404 5.81 -3.53 19.54
CA VAL A 404 6.16 -2.62 18.44
C VAL A 404 4.93 -2.39 17.56
N CYS A 405 4.61 -1.12 17.35
CA CYS A 405 3.69 -0.67 16.31
C CYS A 405 4.50 0.02 15.22
N PRO A 406 4.78 -0.64 14.08
CA PRO A 406 5.55 -0.03 12.98
C PRO A 406 4.76 1.08 12.25
N GLN A 407 5.44 1.90 11.46
CA GLN A 407 4.80 2.96 10.65
C GLN A 407 3.72 2.42 9.71
N PHE A 408 3.99 1.30 9.03
CA PHE A 408 3.03 0.65 8.13
C PHE A 408 2.27 -0.47 8.83
N SER A 409 0.94 -0.44 8.71
CA SER A 409 0.04 -1.46 9.20
C SER A 409 0.29 -2.81 8.51
N SER A 410 1.02 -3.72 9.16
CA SER A 410 1.19 -5.11 8.75
C SER A 410 0.15 -5.95 9.49
N LEU A 411 -0.94 -6.30 8.80
CA LEU A 411 -2.04 -7.06 9.39
C LEU A 411 -2.35 -8.31 8.56
N TYR A 412 -2.73 -9.39 9.24
CA TYR A 412 -3.19 -10.61 8.59
C TYR A 412 -4.59 -10.42 8.00
N ALA A 413 -4.68 -10.36 6.68
CA ALA A 413 -5.91 -10.12 5.91
C ALA A 413 -7.04 -11.15 6.17
N SER A 414 -6.70 -12.34 6.63
CA SER A 414 -7.64 -13.43 6.87
C SER A 414 -8.24 -13.43 8.28
N LEU A 415 -7.55 -12.83 9.25
CA LEU A 415 -7.93 -12.87 10.66
C LEU A 415 -8.90 -11.75 11.01
N THR A 416 -9.72 -12.00 12.02
CA THR A 416 -10.51 -10.97 12.69
C THR A 416 -9.65 -10.16 13.68
N VAL A 417 -10.17 -9.02 14.13
CA VAL A 417 -9.52 -8.17 15.15
C VAL A 417 -9.21 -9.00 16.41
N LEU A 418 -10.21 -9.71 16.93
CA LEU A 418 -10.06 -10.51 18.15
C LEU A 418 -9.08 -11.68 17.97
N GLU A 419 -9.18 -12.41 16.86
CA GLU A 419 -8.26 -13.51 16.54
C GLU A 419 -6.80 -13.03 16.44
N SER A 420 -6.59 -11.84 15.89
CA SER A 420 -5.24 -11.26 15.75
C SER A 420 -4.63 -10.98 17.12
N LEU A 421 -5.38 -10.36 18.03
CA LEU A 421 -4.91 -10.06 19.39
C LEU A 421 -4.67 -11.34 20.20
N MET A 422 -5.57 -12.32 20.10
CA MET A 422 -5.41 -13.62 20.75
C MET A 422 -4.17 -14.36 20.24
N LEU A 423 -3.94 -14.35 18.93
CA LEU A 423 -2.75 -14.97 18.33
C LEU A 423 -1.48 -14.35 18.90
N PHE A 424 -1.38 -13.02 18.92
CA PHE A 424 -0.18 -12.32 19.40
C PHE A 424 0.02 -12.48 20.92
N GLY A 425 -1.06 -12.47 21.71
CA GLY A 425 -1.00 -12.77 23.14
C GLY A 425 -0.45 -14.17 23.40
N ARG A 426 -0.90 -15.18 22.63
CA ARG A 426 -0.41 -16.56 22.75
C ARG A 426 1.04 -16.70 22.30
N LEU A 427 1.46 -16.01 21.24
CA LEU A 427 2.86 -15.98 20.81
C LEU A 427 3.79 -15.38 21.87
N LYS A 428 3.29 -14.46 22.69
CA LYS A 428 4.00 -13.91 23.86
C LYS A 428 3.90 -14.75 25.14
N GLY A 429 3.31 -15.95 25.05
CA GLY A 429 3.27 -16.92 26.15
C GLY A 429 2.04 -16.85 27.05
N ARG A 430 1.00 -16.08 26.70
CA ARG A 430 -0.27 -16.07 27.45
C ARG A 430 -1.08 -17.34 27.20
N SER A 431 -1.79 -17.80 28.22
CA SER A 431 -2.77 -18.88 28.07
C SER A 431 -3.92 -18.45 27.14
N ALA A 432 -4.65 -19.41 26.56
CA ALA A 432 -5.74 -19.08 25.64
C ALA A 432 -6.84 -18.24 26.30
N ALA A 433 -7.11 -18.47 27.59
CA ALA A 433 -8.10 -17.73 28.37
C ALA A 433 -7.62 -16.32 28.70
N GLU A 434 -6.38 -16.16 29.18
CA GLU A 434 -5.78 -14.84 29.44
C GLU A 434 -5.69 -14.01 28.16
N ALA A 435 -5.22 -14.61 27.06
CA ALA A 435 -5.11 -13.92 25.78
C ALA A 435 -6.46 -13.43 25.26
N HIS A 436 -7.54 -14.17 25.51
CA HIS A 436 -8.90 -13.74 25.18
C HIS A 436 -9.35 -12.57 26.06
N GLN A 437 -9.13 -12.66 27.38
CA GLN A 437 -9.49 -11.60 28.31
C GLN A 437 -8.71 -10.30 28.03
N ASP A 438 -7.40 -10.39 27.84
CA ASP A 438 -6.54 -9.27 27.45
C ASP A 438 -7.01 -8.67 26.11
N ALA A 439 -7.35 -9.50 25.12
CA ALA A 439 -7.83 -9.04 23.82
C ALA A 439 -9.15 -8.26 23.94
N VAL A 440 -10.11 -8.75 24.72
CA VAL A 440 -11.40 -8.06 24.94
C VAL A 440 -11.17 -6.71 25.63
N GLN A 441 -10.32 -6.65 26.66
CA GLN A 441 -10.01 -5.40 27.36
C GLN A 441 -9.35 -4.36 26.44
N ILE A 442 -8.40 -4.79 25.60
CA ILE A 442 -7.73 -3.89 24.65
C ILE A 442 -8.69 -3.41 23.55
N VAL A 443 -9.55 -4.30 23.05
CA VAL A 443 -10.59 -3.96 22.06
C VAL A 443 -11.54 -2.91 22.60
N ASP A 444 -11.98 -3.06 23.84
CA ASP A 444 -12.88 -2.11 24.50
C ASP A 444 -12.19 -0.76 24.71
N ALA A 445 -10.97 -0.77 25.24
CA ALA A 445 -10.20 0.45 25.48
C ALA A 445 -9.95 1.27 24.21
N LEU A 446 -9.73 0.64 23.06
CA LEU A 446 -9.49 1.32 21.79
C LEU A 446 -10.76 1.64 20.98
N GLY A 447 -11.94 1.27 21.50
CA GLY A 447 -13.23 1.47 20.82
C GLY A 447 -13.34 0.64 19.54
N LEU A 448 -12.89 -0.61 19.56
CA LEU A 448 -12.96 -1.55 18.43
C LEU A 448 -14.06 -2.62 18.61
N THR A 449 -14.91 -2.49 19.63
CA THR A 449 -15.91 -3.49 20.01
C THR A 449 -16.84 -3.87 18.87
N ASP A 450 -17.36 -2.88 18.13
CA ASP A 450 -18.31 -3.08 17.02
C ASP A 450 -17.70 -3.81 15.82
N VAL A 451 -16.38 -3.71 15.66
CA VAL A 451 -15.64 -4.29 14.53
C VAL A 451 -14.78 -5.50 14.94
N SER A 452 -14.90 -5.94 16.18
CA SER A 452 -14.07 -7.00 16.79
C SER A 452 -14.13 -8.35 16.05
N SER A 453 -15.28 -8.65 15.43
CA SER A 453 -15.53 -9.86 14.65
C SER A 453 -15.27 -9.69 13.15
N LEU A 454 -14.97 -8.47 12.68
CA LEU A 454 -14.69 -8.20 11.28
C LEU A 454 -13.24 -8.55 10.92
N ARG A 455 -13.04 -8.97 9.67
CA ARG A 455 -11.70 -9.22 9.12
C ARG A 455 -10.96 -7.93 8.82
N THR A 456 -9.65 -7.94 8.97
CA THR A 456 -8.80 -6.75 8.82
C THR A 456 -8.97 -5.97 7.51
N PRO A 457 -9.24 -6.57 6.32
CA PRO A 457 -9.41 -5.79 5.08
C PRO A 457 -10.72 -5.00 5.00
N VAL A 458 -11.68 -5.28 5.88
CA VAL A 458 -12.97 -4.57 5.97
C VAL A 458 -12.84 -3.32 6.83
N LEU A 459 -11.85 -3.29 7.74
CA LEU A 459 -11.61 -2.17 8.64
C LEU A 459 -11.17 -0.92 7.85
N SER A 460 -11.60 0.24 8.33
CA SER A 460 -11.08 1.52 7.83
C SER A 460 -9.59 1.67 8.13
N GLY A 461 -8.87 2.53 7.40
CA GLY A 461 -7.43 2.76 7.64
C GLY A 461 -7.13 3.14 9.10
N GLY A 462 -7.97 3.99 9.71
CA GLY A 462 -7.84 4.35 11.12
C GLY A 462 -8.13 3.19 12.08
N GLN A 463 -9.11 2.34 11.80
CA GLN A 463 -9.36 1.12 12.58
C GLN A 463 -8.22 0.10 12.47
N GLN A 464 -7.63 -0.05 11.27
CA GLN A 464 -6.43 -0.86 11.07
C GLN A 464 -5.25 -0.29 11.87
N ARG A 465 -5.14 1.03 11.97
CA ARG A 465 -4.10 1.69 12.77
C ARG A 465 -4.29 1.42 14.26
N LYS A 466 -5.52 1.59 14.77
CA LYS A 466 -5.88 1.23 16.16
C LYS A 466 -5.54 -0.24 16.46
N LEU A 467 -5.84 -1.17 15.55
CA LEU A 467 -5.48 -2.58 15.72
C LEU A 467 -3.95 -2.80 15.78
N ASN A 468 -3.15 -2.09 14.99
CA ASN A 468 -1.69 -2.21 15.10
C ASN A 468 -1.15 -1.70 16.44
N VAL A 469 -1.71 -0.59 16.93
CA VAL A 469 -1.38 -0.11 18.26
C VAL A 469 -1.81 -1.15 19.31
N ALA A 470 -3.01 -1.70 19.20
CA ALA A 470 -3.51 -2.77 20.06
C ALA A 470 -2.55 -3.96 20.17
N LEU A 471 -2.01 -4.43 19.03
CA LEU A 471 -1.06 -5.55 18.98
C LEU A 471 0.22 -5.27 19.78
N SER A 472 0.67 -4.01 19.86
CA SER A 472 1.85 -3.65 20.65
C SER A 472 1.63 -3.79 22.17
N PHE A 473 0.41 -3.57 22.65
CA PHE A 473 0.03 -3.70 24.06
C PHE A 473 -0.26 -5.15 24.49
N THR A 474 -0.43 -6.08 23.54
CA THR A 474 -0.72 -7.50 23.86
C THR A 474 0.45 -8.22 24.53
N GLY A 475 0.12 -9.24 25.33
CA GLY A 475 1.11 -10.15 25.93
C GLY A 475 1.92 -9.57 27.09
N GLY A 476 1.49 -8.44 27.66
CA GLY A 476 2.14 -7.84 28.84
C GLY A 476 3.46 -7.11 28.55
N SER A 477 3.63 -6.54 27.35
CA SER A 477 4.79 -5.72 26.99
C SER A 477 5.07 -4.65 28.05
N ARG A 478 6.32 -4.58 28.52
CA ARG A 478 6.79 -3.53 29.45
C ARG A 478 7.39 -2.33 28.71
N THR A 479 7.98 -2.57 27.55
CA THR A 479 8.51 -1.52 26.67
C THR A 479 7.71 -1.52 25.38
N ILE A 480 7.18 -0.37 24.98
CA ILE A 480 6.33 -0.24 23.79
C ILE A 480 6.92 0.83 22.89
N ILE A 481 7.17 0.48 21.63
CA ILE A 481 7.64 1.38 20.59
C ILE A 481 6.48 1.64 19.62
N LEU A 482 6.11 2.90 19.45
CA LEU A 482 5.03 3.35 18.58
C LEU A 482 5.59 4.28 17.51
N ASP A 483 5.65 3.80 16.26
CA ASP A 483 6.18 4.59 15.15
C ASP A 483 5.05 5.27 14.37
N GLU A 484 4.82 6.56 14.63
CA GLU A 484 3.72 7.40 14.10
C GLU A 484 2.30 6.86 14.39
N PRO A 485 1.94 6.56 15.65
CA PRO A 485 0.72 5.81 15.99
C PRO A 485 -0.56 6.50 15.49
N SER A 486 -0.64 7.83 15.47
CA SER A 486 -1.79 8.62 15.04
C SER A 486 -1.98 8.79 13.52
N SER A 487 -1.00 8.36 12.71
CA SER A 487 -0.96 8.68 11.27
C SER A 487 -2.15 8.10 10.50
N GLY A 488 -2.77 8.93 9.66
CA GLY A 488 -3.91 8.56 8.81
C GLY A 488 -5.24 8.35 9.55
N MET A 489 -5.35 8.76 10.81
CA MET A 489 -6.60 8.80 11.58
C MET A 489 -7.24 10.19 11.54
N ASP A 490 -8.56 10.25 11.68
CA ASP A 490 -9.26 11.52 11.93
C ASP A 490 -9.04 11.99 13.38
N VAL A 491 -9.17 13.29 13.59
CA VAL A 491 -8.91 13.98 14.87
C VAL A 491 -9.57 13.27 16.05
N GLU A 492 -10.83 12.88 15.93
CA GLU A 492 -11.55 12.18 17.00
C GLU A 492 -10.94 10.82 17.35
N SER A 493 -10.58 10.02 16.34
CA SER A 493 -9.93 8.72 16.55
C SER A 493 -8.54 8.89 17.17
N GLN A 494 -7.81 9.96 16.81
CA GLN A 494 -6.52 10.30 17.40
C GLN A 494 -6.67 10.62 18.88
N LEU A 495 -7.63 11.47 19.27
CA LEU A 495 -7.88 11.82 20.67
C LEU A 495 -8.25 10.60 21.52
N GLN A 496 -9.11 9.72 21.01
CA GLN A 496 -9.44 8.45 21.68
C GLN A 496 -8.20 7.56 21.87
N LEU A 497 -7.36 7.45 20.83
CA LEU A 497 -6.12 6.70 20.91
C LEU A 497 -5.17 7.30 21.95
N TRP A 498 -5.02 8.62 21.97
CA TRP A 498 -4.14 9.31 22.91
C TRP A 498 -4.58 9.11 24.35
N ALA A 499 -5.88 9.23 24.62
CA ALA A 499 -6.45 8.93 25.94
C ALA A 499 -6.15 7.49 26.38
N THR A 500 -6.24 6.54 25.44
CA THR A 500 -5.94 5.13 25.69
C THR A 500 -4.46 4.88 25.96
N ILE A 501 -3.56 5.48 25.18
CA ILE A 501 -2.11 5.37 25.41
C ILE A 501 -1.75 5.94 26.79
N ARG A 502 -2.34 7.08 27.16
CA ARG A 502 -2.14 7.73 28.46
C ARG A 502 -2.62 6.84 29.62
N SER A 503 -3.81 6.24 29.51
CA SER A 503 -4.32 5.33 30.56
C SER A 503 -3.51 4.04 30.67
N MET A 504 -2.92 3.57 29.56
CA MET A 504 -2.12 2.36 29.50
C MET A 504 -0.63 2.56 29.84
N LYS A 505 -0.18 3.77 30.22
CA LYS A 505 1.24 4.06 30.48
C LYS A 505 1.78 3.50 31.79
N GLN A 506 0.93 3.27 32.79
CA GLN A 506 1.35 2.85 34.12
C GLN A 506 2.17 1.54 34.07
N GLY A 507 3.37 1.57 34.67
CA GLY A 507 4.29 0.44 34.70
C GLY A 507 4.96 0.10 33.35
N ARG A 508 4.80 0.93 32.31
CA ARG A 508 5.39 0.71 30.98
C ARG A 508 6.29 1.87 30.56
N THR A 509 7.30 1.59 29.75
CA THR A 509 8.10 2.61 29.04
C THR A 509 7.58 2.69 27.62
N ILE A 510 6.94 3.81 27.26
CA ILE A 510 6.38 4.02 25.92
C ILE A 510 7.28 5.00 25.16
N ILE A 511 7.75 4.61 23.99
CA ILE A 511 8.57 5.42 23.10
C ILE A 511 7.74 5.67 21.85
N LEU A 512 7.48 6.93 21.52
CA LEU A 512 6.67 7.30 20.37
C LEU A 512 7.48 8.20 19.44
N THR A 513 7.48 7.91 18.14
CA THR A 513 7.91 8.87 17.11
C THR A 513 6.70 9.50 16.49
N THR A 514 6.74 10.81 16.31
CA THR A 514 5.69 11.52 15.60
C THR A 514 6.26 12.70 14.83
N HIS A 515 5.54 13.12 13.81
CA HIS A 515 5.73 14.41 13.15
C HIS A 515 4.71 15.45 13.61
N SER A 516 3.73 15.05 14.43
CA SER A 516 2.72 15.93 15.00
C SER A 516 3.19 16.51 16.33
N MET A 517 3.34 17.83 16.37
CA MET A 517 3.66 18.56 17.58
C MET A 517 2.55 18.44 18.62
N THR A 518 1.29 18.42 18.19
CA THR A 518 0.14 18.29 19.08
C THR A 518 0.10 16.91 19.73
N GLU A 519 0.46 15.85 19.01
CA GLU A 519 0.58 14.50 19.56
C GLU A 519 1.72 14.41 20.59
N ALA A 520 2.90 14.96 20.27
CA ALA A 520 4.03 14.96 21.19
C ALA A 520 3.72 15.75 22.47
N GLU A 521 3.01 16.87 22.36
CA GLU A 521 2.60 17.68 23.51
C GLU A 521 1.47 17.04 24.32
N ALA A 522 0.55 16.31 23.66
CA ALA A 522 -0.55 15.63 24.34
C ALA A 522 -0.10 14.35 25.04
N LEU A 523 0.83 13.60 24.46
CA LEU A 523 1.26 12.29 24.97
C LEU A 523 2.60 12.32 25.69
N GLY A 524 3.55 13.13 25.24
CA GLY A 524 4.93 13.09 25.70
C GLY A 524 5.11 13.70 27.08
N ASP A 525 5.52 12.88 28.05
CA ASP A 525 6.02 13.36 29.34
C ASP A 525 7.39 14.04 29.15
N ARG A 526 8.19 13.55 28.19
CA ARG A 526 9.45 14.16 27.73
C ARG A 526 9.56 14.11 26.21
N ILE A 527 10.09 15.17 25.62
CA ILE A 527 10.18 15.38 24.18
C ILE A 527 11.63 15.59 23.78
N ALA A 528 12.11 14.82 22.81
CA ALA A 528 13.40 14.98 22.17
C ALA A 528 13.23 15.47 20.73
N ILE A 529 13.99 16.47 20.30
CA ILE A 529 14.01 16.93 18.91
C ILE A 529 15.33 16.50 18.27
N MET A 530 15.24 15.70 17.20
CA MET A 530 16.37 15.12 16.47
C MET A 530 16.55 15.79 15.11
N SER A 531 17.80 16.04 14.72
CA SER A 531 18.18 16.55 13.41
C SER A 531 19.54 15.97 12.99
N ALA A 532 19.67 15.64 11.70
CA ALA A 532 20.87 15.05 11.10
C ALA A 532 21.51 13.90 11.91
N GLY A 533 20.69 12.97 12.41
CA GLY A 533 21.18 11.81 13.15
C GLY A 533 21.48 12.05 14.63
N SER A 534 21.31 13.27 15.16
CA SER A 534 21.68 13.65 16.53
C SER A 534 20.53 14.36 17.27
N VAL A 535 20.47 14.22 18.60
CA VAL A 535 19.47 14.88 19.45
C VAL A 535 19.92 16.31 19.74
N GLN A 536 19.09 17.31 19.42
CA GLN A 536 19.40 18.73 19.54
C GLN A 536 18.95 19.33 20.88
N CYS A 537 17.80 18.87 21.39
CA CYS A 537 17.27 19.26 22.70
C CYS A 537 16.38 18.14 23.25
N LEU A 538 16.22 18.12 24.57
CA LEU A 538 15.47 17.11 25.32
C LEU A 538 14.91 17.72 26.60
N GLY A 539 13.60 17.59 26.82
CA GLY A 539 12.95 18.03 28.06
C GLY A 539 11.43 17.95 27.98
N THR A 540 10.75 18.40 29.02
CA THR A 540 9.30 18.61 29.04
C THR A 540 8.89 19.67 28.01
N SER A 541 7.64 19.62 27.53
CA SER A 541 7.09 20.62 26.61
C SER A 541 7.29 22.05 27.14
N LEU A 542 7.05 22.23 28.45
CA LEU A 542 7.23 23.50 29.15
C LEU A 542 8.69 23.98 29.14
N PHE A 543 9.64 23.11 29.50
CA PHE A 543 11.06 23.44 29.49
C PHE A 543 11.52 23.93 28.11
N LEU A 544 11.10 23.23 27.05
CA LEU A 544 11.45 23.58 25.68
C LEU A 544 10.80 24.89 25.23
N LYS A 545 9.51 25.10 25.51
CA LYS A 545 8.81 26.36 25.17
C LYS A 545 9.38 27.57 25.92
N ARG A 546 9.72 27.41 27.19
CA ARG A 546 10.28 28.49 28.01
C ARG A 546 11.69 28.88 27.57
N ASN A 547 12.56 27.90 27.33
CA ASN A 547 13.96 28.18 27.06
C ASN A 547 14.26 28.44 25.56
N LEU A 548 13.47 27.86 24.65
CA LEU A 548 13.71 27.93 23.20
C LEU A 548 12.57 28.59 22.41
N GLY A 549 11.41 28.81 23.01
CA GLY A 549 10.27 29.48 22.38
C GLY A 549 10.43 31.00 22.29
N THR A 550 9.47 31.65 21.66
CA THR A 550 9.43 33.11 21.46
C THR A 550 8.61 33.84 22.52
N GLY A 551 7.86 33.15 23.39
CA GLY A 551 6.97 33.73 24.40
C GLY A 551 5.50 33.58 24.02
N TYR A 552 4.92 34.61 23.43
CA TYR A 552 3.54 34.65 22.93
C TYR A 552 3.50 35.12 21.47
N THR A 553 2.48 34.67 20.73
CA THR A 553 2.17 35.15 19.40
C THR A 553 0.86 35.92 19.44
N LEU A 554 0.89 37.19 19.05
CA LEU A 554 -0.27 38.07 18.96
C LEU A 554 -0.68 38.24 17.49
N SER A 555 -1.85 37.71 17.14
CA SER A 555 -2.51 37.99 15.86
C SER A 555 -3.47 39.17 16.03
N LEU A 556 -3.28 40.24 15.25
CA LEU A 556 -4.14 41.42 15.19
C LEU A 556 -4.86 41.46 13.84
N PHE A 557 -6.18 41.57 13.86
CA PHE A 557 -7.01 41.72 12.67
C PHE A 557 -7.46 43.16 12.55
N VAL A 558 -7.20 43.78 11.39
CA VAL A 558 -7.30 45.23 11.23
C VAL A 558 -7.96 45.60 9.90
N ASP A 559 -8.96 46.46 9.93
CA ASP A 559 -9.61 47.03 8.76
C ASP A 559 -8.93 48.35 8.37
N ASN A 560 -8.31 48.39 7.19
CA ASN A 560 -7.76 49.60 6.56
C ASN A 560 -6.79 50.44 7.43
N ALA A 561 -5.95 49.84 8.27
CA ALA A 561 -4.87 50.56 8.96
C ALA A 561 -3.51 50.37 8.27
N SER A 562 -2.63 51.36 8.44
CA SER A 562 -1.24 51.27 7.97
C SER A 562 -0.36 50.43 8.89
N ASP A 563 0.61 49.73 8.32
CA ASP A 563 1.56 48.86 9.04
C ASP A 563 2.28 49.62 10.16
N ASP A 564 2.69 50.86 9.90
CA ASP A 564 3.37 51.73 10.87
C ASP A 564 2.47 52.07 12.07
N GLN A 565 1.17 52.24 11.87
CA GLN A 565 0.23 52.51 12.97
C GLN A 565 0.07 51.28 13.88
N VAL A 566 -0.06 50.09 13.30
CA VAL A 566 -0.22 48.84 14.06
C VAL A 566 1.09 48.49 14.77
N GLN A 567 2.22 48.56 14.08
CA GLN A 567 3.52 48.28 14.68
C GLN A 567 3.88 49.29 15.76
N SER A 568 3.60 50.59 15.57
CA SER A 568 3.82 51.60 16.62
C SER A 568 2.89 51.41 17.83
N PHE A 569 1.67 50.90 17.64
CA PHE A 569 0.77 50.58 18.76
C PHE A 569 1.31 49.46 19.64
N VAL A 570 1.80 48.37 19.02
CA VAL A 570 2.36 47.21 19.76
C VAL A 570 3.70 47.57 20.41
N SER A 571 4.62 48.19 19.65
CA SER A 571 5.96 48.55 20.15
C SER A 571 5.97 49.58 21.27
N ARG A 572 4.92 50.42 21.40
CA ARG A 572 4.74 51.31 22.57
C ARG A 572 4.59 50.56 23.89
N HIS A 573 4.03 49.35 23.86
CA HIS A 573 3.77 48.55 25.05
C HIS A 573 4.84 47.48 25.24
N VAL A 574 5.28 46.84 24.14
CA VAL A 574 6.33 45.82 24.14
C VAL A 574 7.39 46.20 23.09
N PRO A 575 8.49 46.87 23.47
CA PRO A 575 9.50 47.36 22.54
C PRO A 575 10.20 46.25 21.74
N GLU A 576 10.37 45.07 22.35
CA GLU A 576 11.01 43.90 21.73
C GLU A 576 10.05 43.06 20.87
N ALA A 577 8.79 43.47 20.71
CA ALA A 577 7.83 42.77 19.87
C ALA A 577 8.26 42.82 18.39
N ARG A 578 8.41 41.64 17.78
CA ARG A 578 8.82 41.49 16.38
C ARG A 578 7.62 41.15 15.50
N LEU A 579 7.40 41.92 14.45
CA LEU A 579 6.46 41.54 13.39
C LEU A 579 7.04 40.33 12.62
N GLU A 580 6.37 39.19 12.67
CA GLU A 580 6.81 37.96 11.99
C GLU A 580 6.22 37.83 10.60
N ALA A 581 4.93 38.16 10.44
CA ALA A 581 4.23 38.00 9.19
C ALA A 581 3.04 38.97 9.07
N ARG A 582 2.67 39.29 7.82
CA ARG A 582 1.44 39.97 7.46
C ARG A 582 0.68 39.14 6.43
N SER A 583 -0.59 38.91 6.67
CA SER A 583 -1.48 38.20 5.74
C SER A 583 -2.74 39.04 5.50
N GLY A 584 -2.70 39.92 4.50
CA GLY A 584 -3.80 40.84 4.19
C GLY A 584 -4.08 41.80 5.35
N ALA A 585 -5.23 41.60 6.01
CA ALA A 585 -5.71 42.36 7.17
C ALA A 585 -5.19 41.82 8.53
N GLU A 586 -4.44 40.73 8.54
CA GLU A 586 -3.88 40.13 9.75
C GLU A 586 -2.39 40.47 9.94
N PHE A 587 -2.02 40.93 11.14
CA PHE A 587 -0.64 41.17 11.58
C PHE A 587 -0.27 40.18 12.69
N ILE A 588 0.85 39.47 12.53
CA ILE A 588 1.32 38.47 13.48
C ILE A 588 2.61 38.95 14.14
N PHE A 589 2.56 39.18 15.45
CA PHE A 589 3.69 39.60 16.28
C PHE A 589 4.18 38.48 17.18
N ALA A 590 5.49 38.27 17.25
CA ALA A 590 6.14 37.52 18.32
C ALA A 590 6.46 38.46 19.49
N ILE A 591 5.94 38.11 20.66
CA ILE A 591 6.09 38.84 21.91
C ILE A 591 7.02 38.01 22.81
N PRO A 592 8.21 38.52 23.18
CA PRO A 592 9.12 37.84 24.11
C PRO A 592 8.46 37.51 25.46
N GLN A 593 9.09 36.63 26.24
CA GLN A 593 8.66 36.40 27.62
C GLN A 593 8.94 37.64 28.47
N GLU A 594 7.96 38.52 28.53
CA GLU A 594 7.92 39.76 29.31
C GLU A 594 7.16 39.56 30.65
N GLU A 595 7.23 40.55 31.54
CA GLU A 595 6.43 40.51 32.78
C GLU A 595 4.92 40.45 32.46
N PRO A 596 4.14 39.61 33.18
CA PRO A 596 2.70 39.46 32.94
C PRO A 596 1.90 40.75 33.02
N SER A 597 2.36 41.71 33.84
CA SER A 597 1.78 43.06 33.97
C SER A 597 1.79 43.82 32.63
N THR A 598 2.88 43.72 31.87
CA THR A 598 3.07 44.37 30.56
C THR A 598 2.14 43.78 29.52
N ILE A 599 2.03 42.45 29.48
CA ILE A 599 1.12 41.73 28.56
C ILE A 599 -0.34 42.03 28.90
N GLY A 600 -0.70 42.01 30.18
CA GLY A 600 -2.04 42.38 30.65
C GLY A 600 -2.44 43.79 30.23
N ALA A 601 -1.54 44.77 30.38
CA ALA A 601 -1.77 46.15 29.96
C ALA A 601 -2.00 46.27 28.43
N LEU A 602 -1.24 45.54 27.62
CA LEU A 602 -1.44 45.48 26.16
C LEU A 602 -2.81 44.91 25.79
N LEU A 603 -3.23 43.82 26.43
CA LEU A 603 -4.53 43.18 26.17
C LEU A 603 -5.71 44.10 26.49
N THR A 604 -5.65 44.80 27.63
CA THR A 604 -6.70 45.77 28.02
C THR A 604 -6.81 46.92 27.02
N GLN A 605 -5.68 47.42 26.49
CA GLN A 605 -5.67 48.44 25.45
C GLN A 605 -6.21 47.92 24.11
N LEU A 606 -5.93 46.66 23.76
CA LEU A 606 -6.48 46.03 22.55
C LEU A 606 -8.00 45.83 22.65
N GLU A 607 -8.52 45.46 23.82
CA GLU A 607 -9.97 45.40 24.07
C GLU A 607 -10.64 46.76 23.92
N ALA A 608 -10.07 47.80 24.54
CA ALA A 608 -10.57 49.16 24.41
C ALA A 608 -10.50 49.67 22.95
N ALA A 609 -9.44 49.31 22.21
CA ALA A 609 -9.30 49.67 20.81
C ALA A 609 -10.37 49.00 19.92
N LYS A 610 -10.64 47.72 20.18
CA LYS A 610 -11.66 46.91 19.51
C LYS A 610 -13.07 47.45 19.75
N GLU A 611 -13.44 47.73 21.00
CA GLU A 611 -14.78 48.24 21.35
C GLU A 611 -15.05 49.62 20.75
N ASN A 612 -14.05 50.51 20.82
CA ASN A 612 -14.17 51.86 20.30
C ASN A 612 -13.90 51.95 18.78
N ARG A 613 -13.57 50.84 18.11
CA ARG A 613 -13.08 50.78 16.71
C ARG A 613 -12.00 51.83 16.41
N THR A 614 -11.14 52.10 17.39
CA THR A 614 -10.02 53.03 17.24
C THR A 614 -8.82 52.29 16.65
N SER A 615 -8.03 52.94 15.80
CA SER A 615 -6.85 52.36 15.14
C SER A 615 -7.13 51.25 14.11
N GLY A 616 -8.39 51.05 13.71
CA GLY A 616 -8.80 50.07 12.70
C GLY A 616 -8.83 48.61 13.19
N ILE A 617 -8.55 48.33 14.47
CA ILE A 617 -8.47 46.97 15.01
C ILE A 617 -9.89 46.37 15.12
N VAL A 618 -10.09 45.23 14.45
CA VAL A 618 -11.36 44.48 14.39
C VAL A 618 -11.38 43.39 15.47
N ASP A 619 -10.29 42.66 15.63
CA ASP A 619 -10.16 41.59 16.61
C ASP A 619 -8.69 41.29 16.93
N TYR A 620 -8.46 40.54 18.01
CA TYR A 620 -7.13 40.07 18.37
C TYR A 620 -7.17 38.66 18.95
N PHE A 621 -6.06 37.93 18.82
CA PHE A 621 -5.85 36.64 19.46
C PHE A 621 -4.44 36.57 20.02
N LEU A 622 -4.33 36.36 21.32
CA LEU A 622 -3.05 36.03 21.96
C LEU A 622 -2.96 34.52 22.15
N THR A 623 -1.90 33.92 21.62
CA THR A 623 -1.63 32.48 21.74
C THR A 623 -0.24 32.28 22.35
N PRO A 624 -0.03 31.39 23.33
CA PRO A 624 1.31 31.06 23.81
C PRO A 624 2.15 30.39 22.72
N SER A 625 3.48 30.47 22.82
CA SER A 625 4.39 29.75 21.91
C SER A 625 4.07 28.26 21.85
N ARG A 626 4.00 27.73 20.63
CA ARG A 626 3.75 26.31 20.38
C ARG A 626 5.07 25.56 20.33
N LEU A 627 5.01 24.26 20.56
CA LEU A 627 6.17 23.38 20.35
C LEU A 627 6.66 23.41 18.88
N GLU A 628 5.76 23.75 17.94
CA GLU A 628 6.11 23.97 16.53
C GLU A 628 7.09 25.14 16.33
N ASP A 629 6.95 26.21 17.10
CA ASP A 629 7.83 27.39 16.98
C ASP A 629 9.25 27.05 17.42
N VAL A 630 9.38 26.29 18.52
CA VAL A 630 10.65 25.72 18.99
C VAL A 630 11.28 24.83 17.92
N PHE A 631 10.49 23.94 17.33
CA PHE A 631 10.96 23.04 16.28
C PHE A 631 11.49 23.79 15.07
N LEU A 632 10.78 24.82 14.61
CA LEU A 632 11.18 25.59 13.44
C LEU A 632 12.40 26.46 13.68
N ARG A 633 12.55 27.00 14.90
CA ARG A 633 13.77 27.68 15.31
C ARG A 633 14.98 26.74 15.20
N ILE A 634 14.88 25.53 15.75
CA ILE A 634 15.95 24.52 15.66
C ILE A 634 16.23 24.11 14.22
N ALA A 635 15.19 23.97 13.39
CA ALA A 635 15.34 23.65 11.97
C ALA A 635 16.06 24.77 11.20
N ARG A 636 15.70 26.05 11.42
CA ARG A 636 16.37 27.21 10.82
C ARG A 636 17.83 27.31 11.25
N GLU A 637 18.13 27.18 12.55
CA GLU A 637 19.50 27.16 13.05
C GLU A 637 20.35 26.07 12.37
N HIS A 638 19.74 24.93 12.04
CA HIS A 638 20.41 23.85 11.32
C HIS A 638 20.63 24.17 9.83
N GLU A 639 19.62 24.73 9.16
CA GLU A 639 19.73 25.16 7.75
C GLU A 639 20.79 26.27 7.57
N GLU A 640 20.86 27.20 8.52
CA GLU A 640 21.89 28.25 8.58
C GLU A 640 23.30 27.64 8.72
N ARG A 641 23.47 26.66 9.62
CA ARG A 641 24.75 25.93 9.78
C ARG A 641 25.17 25.18 8.51
N LEU A 642 24.21 24.72 7.70
CA LEU A 642 24.46 24.04 6.43
C LEU A 642 24.64 25.01 5.25
N GLY A 643 24.48 26.32 5.44
CA GLY A 643 24.56 27.32 4.37
C GLY A 643 23.42 27.25 3.36
N LEU A 644 22.27 26.67 3.75
CA LEU A 644 21.08 26.52 2.90
C LEU A 644 20.06 27.66 3.11
N ALA A 645 20.22 28.46 4.16
CA ALA A 645 19.32 29.57 4.47
C ALA A 645 19.48 30.72 3.45
N GLY A 646 18.37 31.14 2.83
CA GLY A 646 18.31 32.40 2.06
C GLY A 646 18.50 32.30 0.54
N LYS A 647 18.36 31.13 -0.09
CA LYS A 647 18.16 31.09 -1.55
C LYS A 647 16.74 31.54 -1.87
N GLU A 648 16.58 32.79 -2.29
CA GLU A 648 15.34 33.25 -2.91
C GLU A 648 15.07 32.38 -4.15
N VAL A 649 13.92 31.72 -4.17
CA VAL A 649 13.48 30.95 -5.34
C VAL A 649 13.25 31.97 -6.46
N PRO A 650 13.93 31.86 -7.61
CA PRO A 650 13.70 32.78 -8.71
C PRO A 650 12.23 32.73 -9.13
N PRO A 651 11.62 33.86 -9.54
CA PRO A 651 10.21 33.90 -9.92
C PRO A 651 9.93 32.89 -11.03
N MET A 652 8.74 32.27 -11.00
CA MET A 652 8.33 31.29 -12.00
C MET A 652 8.42 31.93 -13.40
N PRO A 653 9.05 31.29 -14.39
CA PRO A 653 9.11 31.81 -15.74
C PRO A 653 7.68 32.00 -16.28
N ASP A 654 7.43 33.12 -16.96
CA ASP A 654 6.16 33.29 -17.66
C ASP A 654 6.14 32.40 -18.90
N PHE A 655 5.16 31.48 -18.94
CA PHE A 655 4.90 30.64 -20.10
C PHE A 655 3.41 30.43 -20.27
N GLN A 656 3.00 30.32 -21.54
CA GLN A 656 1.66 29.87 -21.90
C GLN A 656 1.71 28.38 -22.23
N ILE A 657 0.71 27.66 -21.74
CA ILE A 657 0.51 26.25 -22.06
C ILE A 657 -0.09 26.18 -23.46
N VAL A 658 0.68 25.66 -24.42
CA VAL A 658 0.20 25.39 -25.79
C VAL A 658 -0.36 23.99 -25.81
N GLU A 659 -1.52 23.77 -26.44
CA GLU A 659 -2.09 22.42 -26.55
C GLU A 659 -1.07 21.42 -27.07
N SER A 660 -0.89 20.32 -26.34
CA SER A 660 0.10 19.33 -26.71
C SER A 660 -0.35 18.57 -27.95
N GLY A 661 0.39 18.73 -29.05
CA GLY A 661 0.20 17.92 -30.25
C GLY A 661 0.35 16.42 -29.93
N ALA A 662 -0.33 15.57 -30.71
CA ALA A 662 -0.31 14.11 -30.55
C ALA A 662 1.10 13.52 -30.45
N TRP A 663 2.09 14.11 -31.13
CA TRP A 663 3.49 13.71 -31.04
C TRP A 663 4.10 13.80 -29.64
N ASN A 664 3.77 14.85 -28.88
CA ASN A 664 4.26 15.00 -27.50
C ASN A 664 3.63 13.94 -26.58
N GLN A 665 2.35 13.63 -26.78
CA GLN A 665 1.65 12.58 -26.05
C GLN A 665 2.23 11.18 -26.35
N ILE A 666 2.54 10.90 -27.63
CA ILE A 666 3.20 9.67 -28.06
C ILE A 666 4.57 9.54 -27.39
N LEU A 667 5.39 10.59 -27.43
CA LEU A 667 6.74 10.55 -26.83
C LEU A 667 6.67 10.29 -25.32
N VAL A 668 5.76 10.97 -24.61
CA VAL A 668 5.53 10.73 -23.18
C VAL A 668 5.18 9.26 -22.92
N MET A 669 4.26 8.70 -23.70
CA MET A 669 3.88 7.29 -23.57
C MET A 669 5.05 6.35 -23.89
N CYS A 670 5.87 6.65 -24.90
CA CYS A 670 7.08 5.88 -25.18
C CYS A 670 8.09 5.95 -24.03
N THR A 671 8.32 7.11 -23.42
CA THR A 671 9.22 7.23 -22.25
C THR A 671 8.73 6.43 -21.05
N LEU A 672 7.41 6.42 -20.81
CA LEU A 672 6.77 5.62 -19.78
C LEU A 672 7.01 4.12 -20.04
N LEU A 673 6.72 3.66 -21.26
CA LEU A 673 6.86 2.25 -21.65
C LEU A 673 8.33 1.80 -21.62
N LEU A 674 9.27 2.65 -22.02
CA LEU A 674 10.72 2.43 -21.86
C LEU A 674 11.13 2.31 -20.39
N SER A 675 10.53 3.08 -19.50
CA SER A 675 10.80 2.97 -18.06
C SER A 675 10.32 1.63 -17.48
N GLU A 676 9.22 1.08 -18.01
CA GLU A 676 8.71 -0.24 -17.63
C GLU A 676 9.55 -1.39 -18.22
N LEU A 677 10.20 -1.19 -19.38
CA LEU A 677 11.20 -2.12 -19.93
C LEU A 677 12.40 -2.34 -19.00
N ARG A 678 12.71 -1.37 -18.13
CA ARG A 678 13.69 -1.55 -17.04
C ARG A 678 13.18 -2.48 -15.93
N SER A 679 12.10 -3.23 -16.16
CA SER A 679 11.61 -4.27 -15.27
C SER A 679 12.22 -5.60 -15.64
N ASP A 680 13.07 -6.10 -14.74
CA ASP A 680 13.68 -7.42 -14.85
C ASP A 680 12.63 -8.49 -15.15
N VAL A 681 11.41 -8.35 -14.58
CA VAL A 681 10.27 -9.26 -14.81
C VAL A 681 9.78 -9.22 -16.26
N VAL A 682 9.60 -8.03 -16.84
CA VAL A 682 9.05 -7.86 -18.19
C VAL A 682 10.08 -8.31 -19.22
N LEU A 683 11.33 -7.88 -19.06
CA LEU A 683 12.42 -8.23 -19.97
C LEU A 683 12.73 -9.74 -19.94
N PHE A 684 12.67 -10.36 -18.76
CA PHE A 684 12.78 -11.81 -18.62
C PHE A 684 11.64 -12.55 -19.32
N LEU A 685 10.39 -12.15 -19.06
CA LEU A 685 9.21 -12.79 -19.65
C LEU A 685 9.11 -12.59 -21.16
N SER A 686 9.51 -11.43 -21.68
CA SER A 686 9.31 -11.06 -23.08
C SER A 686 10.49 -11.39 -23.98
N LEU A 687 11.70 -11.59 -23.43
CA LEU A 687 12.91 -11.85 -24.21
C LEU A 687 13.51 -13.20 -23.87
N VAL A 688 13.85 -13.45 -22.60
CA VAL A 688 14.60 -14.63 -22.16
C VAL A 688 13.78 -15.92 -22.30
N LEU A 689 12.52 -15.89 -21.90
CA LEU A 689 11.66 -17.06 -21.95
C LEU A 689 11.37 -17.54 -23.39
N PRO A 690 11.03 -16.66 -24.35
CA PRO A 690 10.98 -17.01 -25.78
C PRO A 690 12.25 -17.69 -26.30
N VAL A 691 13.43 -17.17 -25.93
CA VAL A 691 14.73 -17.76 -26.31
C VAL A 691 14.84 -19.19 -25.75
N ALA A 692 14.53 -19.36 -24.47
CA ALA A 692 14.61 -20.66 -23.80
C ALA A 692 13.67 -21.69 -24.45
N PHE A 693 12.44 -21.31 -24.77
CA PHE A 693 11.51 -22.20 -25.48
C PHE A 693 11.94 -22.48 -26.92
N ALA A 694 12.48 -21.50 -27.64
CA ALA A 694 13.03 -21.72 -28.97
C ALA A 694 14.21 -22.70 -28.95
N LEU A 695 15.12 -22.56 -27.98
CA LEU A 695 16.24 -23.50 -27.80
C LEU A 695 15.74 -24.92 -27.46
N LEU A 696 14.69 -25.05 -26.64
CA LEU A 696 14.05 -26.34 -26.36
C LEU A 696 13.42 -26.96 -27.63
N SER A 697 12.86 -26.13 -28.52
CA SER A 697 12.23 -26.60 -29.76
C SER A 697 13.20 -27.22 -30.77
N ILE A 698 14.48 -26.85 -30.72
CA ILE A 698 15.56 -27.44 -31.58
C ILE A 698 15.79 -28.92 -31.23
N GLY A 699 15.48 -29.33 -29.99
CA GLY A 699 15.73 -30.68 -29.49
C GLY A 699 14.82 -31.76 -30.09
N SER A 700 13.58 -31.41 -30.49
CA SER A 700 12.56 -32.36 -30.94
C SER A 700 11.44 -31.68 -31.74
N PRO A 701 11.21 -32.05 -33.02
CA PRO A 701 10.19 -31.44 -33.89
C PRO A 701 8.75 -31.56 -33.36
N SER A 702 8.44 -32.62 -32.61
CA SER A 702 7.12 -32.87 -32.02
C SER A 702 6.73 -31.88 -30.92
N LEU A 703 7.71 -31.26 -30.25
CA LEU A 703 7.49 -30.24 -29.21
C LEU A 703 7.45 -28.81 -29.76
N SER A 704 7.76 -28.61 -31.04
CA SER A 704 7.79 -27.27 -31.66
C SER A 704 6.44 -26.54 -31.55
N SER A 705 5.33 -27.19 -31.88
CA SER A 705 3.97 -26.62 -31.75
C SER A 705 3.63 -26.19 -30.32
N PHE A 706 4.07 -26.97 -29.32
CA PHE A 706 3.86 -26.66 -27.90
C PHE A 706 4.70 -25.47 -27.43
N THR A 707 5.95 -25.37 -27.89
CA THR A 707 6.83 -24.23 -27.57
C THR A 707 6.35 -22.90 -28.14
N TYR A 708 5.81 -22.88 -29.37
CA TYR A 708 5.21 -21.68 -29.94
C TYR A 708 3.93 -21.25 -29.20
N TRP A 709 3.16 -22.22 -28.71
CA TRP A 709 1.97 -21.93 -27.94
C TRP A 709 2.29 -21.31 -26.56
N LEU A 710 3.30 -21.84 -25.86
CA LEU A 710 3.82 -21.25 -24.61
C LEU A 710 4.36 -19.83 -24.82
N LEU A 711 4.99 -19.60 -25.97
CA LEU A 711 5.41 -18.27 -26.40
C LEU A 711 4.19 -17.33 -26.53
N TYR A 712 3.15 -17.72 -27.28
CA TYR A 712 1.94 -16.91 -27.45
C TYR A 712 1.18 -16.66 -26.14
N ALA A 713 1.11 -17.64 -25.25
CA ALA A 713 0.48 -17.50 -23.93
C ALA A 713 1.24 -16.51 -23.04
N THR A 714 2.57 -16.60 -23.01
CA THR A 714 3.42 -15.64 -22.26
C THR A 714 3.25 -14.23 -22.79
N VAL A 715 3.18 -14.08 -24.11
CA VAL A 715 2.97 -12.81 -24.80
C VAL A 715 1.59 -12.22 -24.51
N PHE A 716 0.54 -13.04 -24.50
CA PHE A 716 -0.81 -12.62 -24.16
C PHE A 716 -0.88 -12.08 -22.72
N ILE A 717 -0.25 -12.79 -21.78
CA ILE A 717 -0.24 -12.41 -20.36
C ILE A 717 0.58 -11.13 -20.13
N THR A 718 1.77 -11.02 -20.73
CA THR A 718 2.67 -9.87 -20.55
C THR A 718 2.12 -8.59 -21.17
N SER A 719 1.59 -8.67 -22.41
CA SER A 719 1.00 -7.52 -23.12
C SER A 719 -0.22 -6.96 -22.41
N GLY A 720 -1.08 -7.82 -21.85
CA GLY A 720 -2.27 -7.41 -21.11
C GLY A 720 -1.99 -6.91 -19.68
N ALA A 721 -1.02 -7.53 -18.98
CA ALA A 721 -0.76 -7.21 -17.58
C ALA A 721 -0.28 -5.77 -17.35
N ASN A 722 0.56 -5.23 -18.24
CA ASN A 722 1.10 -3.86 -18.11
C ASN A 722 0.01 -2.79 -18.23
N ILE A 723 -0.84 -2.89 -19.25
CA ILE A 723 -1.95 -1.93 -19.48
C ILE A 723 -2.99 -2.06 -18.37
N ALA A 724 -3.32 -3.29 -17.96
CA ALA A 724 -4.23 -3.54 -16.85
C ALA A 724 -3.70 -2.93 -15.54
N SER A 725 -2.38 -3.01 -15.29
CA SER A 725 -1.72 -2.43 -14.13
C SER A 725 -1.81 -0.90 -14.10
N ILE A 726 -1.53 -0.23 -15.23
CA ILE A 726 -1.64 1.24 -15.37
C ILE A 726 -3.10 1.70 -15.16
N ARG A 727 -4.06 0.91 -15.62
CA ARG A 727 -5.50 1.17 -15.41
C ARG A 727 -5.91 0.97 -13.95
N SER A 728 -5.56 -0.16 -13.34
CA SER A 728 -5.97 -0.51 -11.97
C SER A 728 -5.35 0.40 -10.92
N SER A 729 -4.23 1.05 -11.23
CA SER A 729 -3.54 1.99 -10.33
C SER A 729 -4.07 3.43 -10.41
N GLY A 730 -5.04 3.74 -11.29
CA GLY A 730 -5.57 5.11 -11.44
C GLY A 730 -4.66 6.08 -12.22
N LYS A 731 -3.42 5.66 -12.57
CA LYS A 731 -2.45 6.46 -13.34
C LYS A 731 -3.01 7.02 -14.64
N ARG A 732 -3.83 6.23 -15.33
CA ARG A 732 -4.47 6.63 -16.58
C ARG A 732 -5.42 7.81 -16.40
N LEU A 733 -6.26 7.76 -15.36
CA LEU A 733 -7.18 8.86 -15.09
C LEU A 733 -6.41 10.13 -14.78
N HIS A 734 -5.36 10.02 -13.96
CA HIS A 734 -4.48 11.14 -13.67
C HIS A 734 -3.91 11.72 -14.95
N MET A 735 -3.27 10.93 -15.82
CA MET A 735 -2.76 11.43 -17.12
C MET A 735 -3.85 12.05 -18.02
N SER A 736 -5.09 11.54 -17.97
CA SER A 736 -6.22 12.11 -18.73
C SER A 736 -6.57 13.53 -18.27
N ILE A 737 -6.45 13.83 -16.97
CA ILE A 737 -6.67 15.17 -16.41
C ILE A 737 -5.64 16.16 -16.99
N TYR A 738 -4.40 15.72 -17.19
CA TYR A 738 -3.33 16.55 -17.77
C TYR A 738 -3.29 16.54 -19.30
N GLY A 739 -4.29 15.96 -19.98
CA GLY A 739 -4.46 16.07 -21.44
C GLY A 739 -4.04 14.87 -22.27
N MET A 740 -3.71 13.71 -21.65
CA MET A 740 -3.44 12.49 -22.43
C MET A 740 -4.69 12.03 -23.18
N SER A 741 -4.62 12.00 -24.51
CA SER A 741 -5.72 11.49 -25.32
C SER A 741 -5.80 9.96 -25.25
N LEU A 742 -7.03 9.47 -25.17
CA LEU A 742 -7.32 8.05 -25.17
C LEU A 742 -6.79 7.32 -26.42
N PRO A 743 -7.04 7.80 -27.65
CA PRO A 743 -6.62 7.08 -28.85
C PRO A 743 -5.10 6.89 -28.87
N VAL A 744 -4.34 7.90 -28.45
CA VAL A 744 -2.87 7.82 -28.36
C VAL A 744 -2.46 6.81 -27.30
N PHE A 745 -3.05 6.85 -26.10
CA PHE A 745 -2.72 5.92 -25.02
C PHE A 745 -2.90 4.44 -25.44
N VAL A 746 -4.03 4.11 -26.06
CA VAL A 746 -4.31 2.73 -26.52
C VAL A 746 -3.41 2.35 -27.69
N SER A 747 -3.30 3.22 -28.71
CA SER A 747 -2.56 2.90 -29.94
C SER A 747 -1.07 2.69 -29.68
N VAL A 748 -0.46 3.55 -28.85
CA VAL A 748 0.97 3.41 -28.48
C VAL A 748 1.18 2.17 -27.60
N GLY A 749 0.25 1.86 -26.69
CA GLY A 749 0.31 0.64 -25.89
C GLY A 749 0.23 -0.64 -26.73
N VAL A 750 -0.67 -0.68 -27.71
CA VAL A 750 -0.77 -1.79 -28.68
C VAL A 750 0.52 -1.88 -29.49
N LEU A 751 0.95 -0.77 -30.11
CA LEU A 751 2.17 -0.72 -30.93
C LEU A 751 3.41 -1.21 -30.18
N TRP A 752 3.57 -0.77 -28.94
CA TRP A 752 4.69 -1.16 -28.08
C TRP A 752 4.71 -2.67 -27.81
N ASN A 753 3.55 -3.23 -27.44
CA ASN A 753 3.43 -4.66 -27.20
C ASN A 753 3.69 -5.46 -28.49
N THR A 754 3.24 -4.95 -29.64
CA THR A 754 3.54 -5.52 -30.95
C THR A 754 5.05 -5.50 -31.24
N LEU A 755 5.74 -4.38 -31.00
CA LEU A 755 7.18 -4.26 -31.26
C LEU A 755 8.01 -5.22 -30.40
N LEU A 756 7.69 -5.29 -29.11
CA LEU A 756 8.35 -6.22 -28.16
C LEU A 756 8.19 -7.67 -28.61
N LEU A 757 7.00 -8.01 -29.12
CA LEU A 757 6.66 -9.32 -29.64
C LEU A 757 7.39 -9.65 -30.94
N CYS A 758 7.42 -8.71 -31.89
CA CYS A 758 8.19 -8.84 -33.13
C CYS A 758 9.67 -9.11 -32.85
N ALA A 759 10.26 -8.42 -31.86
CA ALA A 759 11.65 -8.63 -31.46
C ALA A 759 11.87 -10.06 -30.91
N SER A 760 10.96 -10.56 -30.08
CA SER A 760 11.04 -11.93 -29.55
C SER A 760 10.93 -12.98 -30.66
N LEU A 761 9.97 -12.84 -31.58
CA LEU A 761 9.79 -13.75 -32.72
C LEU A 761 10.97 -13.72 -33.68
N LEU A 762 11.52 -12.54 -33.97
CA LEU A 762 12.68 -12.40 -34.85
C LEU A 762 13.88 -13.13 -34.26
N LEU A 763 14.04 -13.08 -32.95
CA LEU A 763 15.11 -13.81 -32.28
C LEU A 763 14.89 -15.34 -32.31
N VAL A 764 13.64 -15.81 -32.11
CA VAL A 764 13.29 -17.24 -32.30
C VAL A 764 13.57 -17.69 -33.74
N PHE A 765 13.20 -16.86 -34.72
CA PHE A 765 13.45 -17.11 -36.13
C PHE A 765 14.94 -17.19 -36.47
N CYS A 766 15.76 -16.27 -35.95
CA CYS A 766 17.22 -16.30 -36.12
C CYS A 766 17.83 -17.58 -35.54
N ILE A 767 17.36 -18.01 -34.37
CA ILE A 767 17.81 -19.26 -33.74
C ILE A 767 17.45 -20.47 -34.61
N GLN A 768 16.22 -20.50 -35.15
CA GLN A 768 15.77 -21.59 -36.00
C GLN A 768 16.53 -21.65 -37.32
N LEU A 769 16.74 -20.49 -37.97
CA LEU A 769 17.54 -20.37 -39.18
C LEU A 769 18.99 -20.83 -38.97
N ALA A 770 19.56 -20.54 -37.79
CA ALA A 770 20.91 -20.99 -37.44
C ALA A 770 20.98 -22.52 -37.18
N SER A 771 19.86 -23.14 -36.82
CA SER A 771 19.78 -24.57 -36.46
C SER A 771 19.28 -25.48 -37.59
N SER A 772 18.66 -24.92 -38.63
CA SER A 772 18.05 -25.68 -39.73
C SER A 772 18.98 -25.77 -40.94
N THR A 773 18.94 -26.90 -41.65
CA THR A 773 19.60 -27.09 -42.96
C THR A 773 18.69 -26.68 -44.13
N VAL A 774 17.54 -26.06 -43.83
CA VAL A 774 16.48 -25.76 -44.80
C VAL A 774 16.74 -24.40 -45.45
N PRO A 775 16.50 -24.23 -46.77
CA PRO A 775 16.70 -22.95 -47.45
C PRO A 775 15.90 -21.80 -46.83
N PHE A 776 16.52 -20.62 -46.75
CA PHE A 776 15.93 -19.39 -46.18
C PHE A 776 14.52 -19.10 -46.71
N ALA A 777 14.27 -19.28 -48.00
CA ALA A 777 12.98 -18.99 -48.64
C ALA A 777 11.80 -19.78 -48.04
N LEU A 778 12.04 -21.01 -47.57
CA LEU A 778 11.00 -21.86 -46.96
C LEU A 778 10.70 -21.47 -45.50
N HIS A 779 11.54 -20.65 -44.87
CA HIS A 779 11.32 -20.12 -43.53
C HIS A 779 10.54 -18.80 -43.53
N VAL A 780 10.53 -18.06 -44.64
CA VAL A 780 9.90 -16.72 -44.72
C VAL A 780 8.37 -16.78 -44.57
N GLU A 781 7.70 -17.68 -45.30
CA GLU A 781 6.23 -17.77 -45.24
C GLU A 781 5.70 -18.13 -43.83
N PRO A 782 6.22 -19.17 -43.12
CA PRO A 782 5.82 -19.46 -41.75
C PRO A 782 6.09 -18.31 -40.79
N PHE A 783 7.21 -17.61 -40.93
CA PHE A 783 7.57 -16.48 -40.09
C PHE A 783 6.59 -15.30 -40.24
N VAL A 784 6.25 -14.95 -41.48
CA VAL A 784 5.25 -13.90 -41.76
C VAL A 784 3.89 -14.27 -41.16
N MET A 785 3.49 -15.54 -41.22
CA MET A 785 2.25 -16.00 -40.59
C MET A 785 2.29 -15.93 -39.07
N GLN A 786 3.40 -16.35 -38.44
CA GLN A 786 3.57 -16.24 -36.98
C GLN A 786 3.54 -14.78 -36.51
N LEU A 787 4.13 -13.87 -37.28
CA LEU A 787 4.09 -12.43 -37.02
C LEU A 787 2.65 -11.88 -37.03
N LEU A 788 1.83 -12.29 -38.00
CA LEU A 788 0.44 -11.86 -38.12
C LEU A 788 -0.46 -12.42 -37.00
N VAL A 789 -0.28 -13.68 -36.61
CA VAL A 789 -0.98 -14.28 -35.47
C VAL A 789 -0.62 -13.55 -34.18
N CYS A 790 0.66 -13.23 -34.00
CA CYS A 790 1.14 -12.43 -32.88
C CYS A 790 0.49 -11.06 -32.79
N LEU A 791 0.36 -10.35 -33.92
CA LEU A 791 -0.33 -9.07 -33.99
C LEU A 791 -1.79 -9.18 -33.52
N ALA A 792 -2.50 -10.23 -33.92
CA ALA A 792 -3.87 -10.48 -33.53
C ALA A 792 -4.00 -10.81 -32.03
N VAL A 793 -3.12 -11.68 -31.50
CA VAL A 793 -3.11 -12.06 -30.07
C VAL A 793 -2.76 -10.88 -29.17
N ALA A 794 -1.78 -10.05 -29.56
CA ALA A 794 -1.43 -8.83 -28.81
C ALA A 794 -2.60 -7.81 -28.81
N SER A 795 -3.27 -7.64 -29.95
CA SER A 795 -4.45 -6.76 -30.05
C SER A 795 -5.62 -7.27 -29.19
N PHE A 796 -5.83 -8.58 -29.14
CA PHE A 796 -6.86 -9.19 -28.30
C PHE A 796 -6.50 -9.14 -26.81
N GLY A 797 -5.24 -9.39 -26.44
CA GLY A 797 -4.76 -9.31 -25.05
C GLY A 797 -4.83 -7.91 -24.47
N THR A 798 -4.50 -6.90 -25.28
CA THR A 798 -4.68 -5.49 -24.91
C THR A 798 -6.16 -5.11 -24.76
N PHE A 799 -7.04 -5.56 -25.66
CA PHE A 799 -8.50 -5.40 -25.52
C PHE A 799 -9.03 -6.08 -24.24
N LEU A 800 -8.65 -7.32 -23.97
CA LEU A 800 -9.14 -8.05 -22.81
C LEU A 800 -8.61 -7.44 -21.50
N ALA A 801 -7.36 -6.99 -21.48
CA ALA A 801 -6.80 -6.19 -20.38
C ALA A 801 -7.56 -4.88 -20.16
N TYR A 802 -8.07 -4.32 -21.24
CA TYR A 802 -8.89 -3.12 -21.19
C TYR A 802 -10.24 -3.36 -20.52
N VAL A 803 -10.88 -4.50 -20.80
CA VAL A 803 -12.19 -4.89 -20.27
C VAL A 803 -12.08 -5.48 -18.85
N CYS A 804 -11.04 -6.28 -18.58
CA CYS A 804 -10.84 -6.94 -17.30
C CYS A 804 -10.37 -5.95 -16.22
N ARG A 805 -11.15 -5.81 -15.14
CA ARG A 805 -10.82 -4.94 -13.98
C ARG A 805 -9.59 -5.39 -13.17
N SER A 806 -9.03 -6.57 -13.43
CA SER A 806 -7.87 -7.08 -12.67
C SER A 806 -7.01 -8.03 -13.50
N VAL A 807 -5.71 -8.02 -13.23
CA VAL A 807 -4.72 -8.95 -13.82
C VAL A 807 -5.10 -10.41 -13.56
N GLY A 808 -5.73 -10.72 -12.43
CA GLY A 808 -6.22 -12.08 -12.11
C GLY A 808 -7.35 -12.55 -13.02
N ALA A 809 -8.22 -11.65 -13.48
CA ALA A 809 -9.26 -12.00 -14.45
C ALA A 809 -8.67 -12.25 -15.86
N LEU A 810 -7.60 -11.53 -16.20
CA LEU A 810 -6.83 -11.75 -17.44
C LEU A 810 -6.10 -13.11 -17.41
N LEU A 811 -5.48 -13.46 -16.28
CA LEU A 811 -4.86 -14.76 -16.07
C LEU A 811 -5.90 -15.89 -16.12
N GLY A 812 -7.07 -15.71 -15.50
CA GLY A 812 -8.13 -16.73 -15.51
C GLY A 812 -8.73 -16.96 -16.90
N THR A 813 -8.87 -15.92 -17.71
CA THR A 813 -9.32 -16.04 -19.12
C THR A 813 -8.23 -16.65 -20.01
N ALA A 814 -6.96 -16.30 -19.80
CA ALA A 814 -5.83 -16.98 -20.43
C ALA A 814 -5.81 -18.48 -20.06
N SER A 815 -6.10 -18.83 -18.81
CA SER A 815 -6.16 -20.21 -18.32
C SER A 815 -7.30 -21.02 -18.95
N LEU A 816 -8.45 -20.38 -19.20
CA LEU A 816 -9.59 -20.98 -19.90
C LEU A 816 -9.26 -21.23 -21.38
N LEU A 817 -8.61 -20.28 -22.05
CA LEU A 817 -8.09 -20.44 -23.40
C LEU A 817 -7.09 -21.60 -23.44
N ILE A 818 -6.19 -21.65 -22.45
CA ILE A 818 -5.22 -22.74 -22.30
C ILE A 818 -5.90 -24.10 -22.12
N GLY A 819 -6.92 -24.15 -21.26
CA GLY A 819 -7.70 -25.36 -21.01
C GLY A 819 -8.44 -25.85 -22.25
N MET A 820 -8.96 -24.94 -23.07
CA MET A 820 -9.64 -25.29 -24.33
C MET A 820 -8.69 -25.90 -25.36
N ASP A 821 -7.48 -25.38 -25.52
CA ASP A 821 -6.48 -25.98 -26.43
C ASP A 821 -6.00 -27.35 -25.96
N THR A 822 -5.84 -27.53 -24.65
CA THR A 822 -5.48 -28.84 -24.08
C THR A 822 -6.57 -29.87 -24.37
N ILE A 823 -7.84 -29.45 -24.28
CA ILE A 823 -9.00 -30.29 -24.66
C ILE A 823 -8.98 -30.60 -26.16
N MET A 824 -8.62 -29.65 -27.01
CA MET A 824 -8.51 -29.87 -28.46
C MET A 824 -7.42 -30.89 -28.81
N TRP A 825 -6.24 -30.79 -28.19
CA TRP A 825 -5.16 -31.75 -28.37
C TRP A 825 -5.56 -33.15 -27.90
N ILE A 826 -6.27 -33.24 -26.77
CA ILE A 826 -6.82 -34.51 -26.26
C ILE A 826 -7.88 -35.07 -27.24
N CYS A 827 -8.74 -34.23 -27.80
CA CYS A 827 -9.74 -34.65 -28.79
C CYS A 827 -9.09 -35.16 -30.07
N ASP A 828 -8.03 -34.53 -30.57
CA ASP A 828 -7.26 -34.98 -31.73
C ASP A 828 -6.55 -36.31 -31.45
N MET A 829 -5.96 -36.46 -30.25
CA MET A 829 -5.35 -37.71 -29.81
C MET A 829 -6.40 -38.84 -29.74
N ILE A 830 -7.58 -38.57 -29.17
CA ILE A 830 -8.68 -39.53 -29.10
C ILE A 830 -9.21 -39.87 -30.49
N ALA A 831 -9.35 -38.89 -31.39
CA ALA A 831 -9.78 -39.10 -32.77
C ALA A 831 -8.78 -39.95 -33.57
N ALA A 832 -7.48 -39.75 -33.35
CA ALA A 832 -6.42 -40.55 -33.94
C ALA A 832 -6.42 -42.01 -33.43
N ILE A 833 -6.67 -42.20 -32.13
CA ILE A 833 -6.73 -43.55 -31.50
C ILE A 833 -8.03 -44.29 -31.85
N SER A 834 -9.17 -43.58 -31.96
CA SER A 834 -10.49 -44.18 -32.15
C SER A 834 -10.98 -44.25 -33.61
N GLY A 835 -10.30 -43.57 -34.53
CA GLY A 835 -10.73 -43.43 -35.93
C GLY A 835 -12.01 -42.60 -36.14
N ALA A 836 -12.56 -41.99 -35.09
CA ALA A 836 -13.81 -41.23 -35.13
C ALA A 836 -13.61 -39.83 -35.71
N LYS A 837 -14.43 -39.44 -36.71
CA LYS A 837 -14.42 -38.10 -37.30
C LYS A 837 -15.28 -37.12 -36.51
N VAL A 838 -14.67 -36.06 -35.98
CA VAL A 838 -15.40 -34.95 -35.33
C VAL A 838 -16.15 -34.12 -36.38
N PRO A 839 -17.42 -33.71 -36.15
CA PRO A 839 -18.21 -32.96 -37.13
C PRO A 839 -17.59 -31.60 -37.51
N PRO A 840 -17.57 -31.19 -38.80
CA PRO A 840 -16.97 -29.93 -39.27
C PRO A 840 -17.58 -28.67 -38.65
N VAL A 841 -18.86 -28.72 -38.26
CA VAL A 841 -19.57 -27.59 -37.64
C VAL A 841 -19.01 -27.28 -36.25
N LEU A 842 -18.61 -28.32 -35.50
CA LEU A 842 -17.98 -28.13 -34.20
C LEU A 842 -16.62 -27.43 -34.36
N TRP A 843 -15.86 -27.78 -35.41
CA TRP A 843 -14.60 -27.13 -35.76
C TRP A 843 -14.76 -25.66 -36.16
N VAL A 844 -15.79 -25.31 -36.92
CA VAL A 844 -16.06 -23.90 -37.30
C VAL A 844 -16.46 -23.06 -36.08
N VAL A 845 -17.29 -23.60 -35.18
CA VAL A 845 -17.68 -22.93 -33.94
C VAL A 845 -16.49 -22.77 -32.99
N LEU A 846 -15.61 -23.77 -32.90
CA LEU A 846 -14.38 -23.72 -32.10
C LEU A 846 -13.32 -22.77 -32.69
N ALA A 847 -13.22 -22.68 -34.02
CA ALA A 847 -12.33 -21.76 -34.73
C ALA A 847 -12.72 -20.28 -34.59
N GLY A 848 -14.02 -19.99 -34.48
CA GLY A 848 -14.52 -18.65 -34.17
C GLY A 848 -14.20 -18.19 -32.75
N ILE A 849 -13.90 -19.12 -31.84
CA ILE A 849 -13.51 -18.87 -30.45
C ILE A 849 -11.98 -18.82 -30.31
N HIS A 850 -11.24 -19.54 -31.15
CA HIS A 850 -9.78 -19.61 -31.11
C HIS A 850 -9.15 -19.76 -32.52
N PRO A 851 -8.56 -18.69 -33.10
CA PRO A 851 -8.00 -18.72 -34.46
C PRO A 851 -6.77 -19.62 -34.64
N ALA A 852 -6.02 -19.90 -33.57
CA ALA A 852 -4.77 -20.67 -33.67
C ALA A 852 -4.99 -22.18 -33.85
N SER A 853 -6.11 -22.74 -33.35
CA SER A 853 -6.44 -24.17 -33.50
C SER A 853 -6.97 -24.51 -34.90
N PHE A 854 -7.41 -23.52 -35.68
CA PHE A 854 -7.86 -23.72 -37.07
C PHE A 854 -6.72 -24.12 -38.01
N TYR A 855 -5.47 -23.85 -37.63
CA TYR A 855 -4.29 -24.00 -38.48
C TYR A 855 -3.59 -25.36 -38.41
N SER A 856 -3.89 -26.22 -37.43
CA SER A 856 -3.36 -27.59 -37.43
C SER A 856 -3.98 -28.46 -38.54
N TRP A 857 -5.09 -28.03 -39.15
CA TRP A 857 -5.93 -28.86 -40.01
C TRP A 857 -6.08 -28.41 -41.46
N VAL A 858 -5.75 -27.16 -41.82
CA VAL A 858 -5.86 -26.67 -43.22
C VAL A 858 -4.47 -26.46 -43.82
N PRO A 859 -4.10 -27.15 -44.92
CA PRO A 859 -2.85 -26.90 -45.60
C PRO A 859 -2.80 -25.45 -46.10
N ILE A 860 -1.81 -24.70 -45.62
CA ILE A 860 -1.54 -23.27 -45.90
C ILE A 860 -1.44 -22.97 -47.40
N ALA A 861 -1.19 -23.99 -48.23
CA ALA A 861 -1.10 -23.92 -49.69
C ALA A 861 -2.34 -23.34 -50.42
N ARG A 862 -3.48 -23.12 -49.73
CA ARG A 862 -4.71 -22.59 -50.34
C ARG A 862 -4.95 -21.09 -50.17
N PHE A 863 -4.20 -20.39 -49.31
CA PHE A 863 -4.41 -18.96 -49.07
C PHE A 863 -3.17 -18.15 -49.43
N THR A 864 -3.36 -17.08 -50.22
CA THR A 864 -2.27 -16.16 -50.55
C THR A 864 -1.86 -15.34 -49.32
N PRO A 865 -0.57 -15.01 -49.13
CA PRO A 865 -0.10 -14.21 -47.99
C PRO A 865 -0.85 -12.87 -47.83
N LEU A 866 -1.26 -12.29 -48.97
CA LEU A 866 -2.03 -11.05 -49.02
C LEU A 866 -3.45 -11.20 -48.42
N THR A 867 -4.15 -12.29 -48.72
CA THR A 867 -5.52 -12.49 -48.21
C THR A 867 -5.51 -12.74 -46.71
N LEU A 868 -4.51 -13.47 -46.21
CA LEU A 868 -4.30 -13.65 -44.77
C LEU A 868 -3.92 -12.34 -44.08
N ALA A 869 -2.99 -11.56 -44.64
CA ALA A 869 -2.63 -10.25 -44.09
C ALA A 869 -3.84 -9.30 -43.97
N LEU A 870 -4.75 -9.30 -44.95
CA LEU A 870 -5.98 -8.50 -44.93
C LEU A 870 -6.97 -8.98 -43.85
N ILE A 871 -7.13 -10.29 -43.67
CA ILE A 871 -7.99 -10.86 -42.62
C ILE A 871 -7.45 -10.47 -41.23
N PHE A 872 -6.15 -10.63 -41.00
CA PHE A 872 -5.53 -10.25 -39.72
C PHE A 872 -5.58 -8.74 -39.46
N ALA A 873 -5.33 -7.90 -40.48
CA ALA A 873 -5.46 -6.45 -40.36
C ALA A 873 -6.90 -6.03 -40.03
N SER A 874 -7.89 -6.69 -40.64
CA SER A 874 -9.31 -6.45 -40.36
C SER A 874 -9.72 -6.86 -38.94
N MET A 875 -9.20 -7.97 -38.42
CA MET A 875 -9.44 -8.41 -37.04
C MET A 875 -8.77 -7.49 -36.03
N ALA A 876 -7.54 -7.03 -36.30
CA ALA A 876 -6.86 -6.06 -35.45
C ALA A 876 -7.62 -4.72 -35.41
N MET A 877 -8.10 -4.23 -36.56
CA MET A 877 -8.97 -3.05 -36.62
C MET A 877 -10.29 -3.26 -35.88
N PHE A 878 -10.91 -4.44 -35.99
CA PHE A 878 -12.14 -4.78 -35.28
C PHE A 878 -11.95 -4.76 -33.75
N TRP A 879 -10.88 -5.36 -33.22
CA TRP A 879 -10.63 -5.35 -31.78
C TRP A 879 -10.19 -3.98 -31.26
N ALA A 880 -9.43 -3.21 -32.04
CA ALA A 880 -9.10 -1.82 -31.71
C ALA A 880 -10.35 -0.92 -31.66
N THR A 881 -11.26 -1.08 -32.62
CA THR A 881 -12.55 -0.36 -32.63
C THR A 881 -13.44 -0.82 -31.47
N MET A 882 -13.52 -2.11 -31.16
CA MET A 882 -14.24 -2.62 -29.98
C MET A 882 -13.64 -2.13 -28.66
N ALA A 883 -12.32 -2.02 -28.54
CA ALA A 883 -11.66 -1.41 -27.37
C ALA A 883 -12.09 0.06 -27.23
N GLY A 884 -12.09 0.81 -28.34
CA GLY A 884 -12.58 2.19 -28.40
C GLY A 884 -14.05 2.32 -28.01
N VAL A 885 -14.91 1.42 -28.49
CA VAL A 885 -16.36 1.38 -28.17
C VAL A 885 -16.58 1.02 -26.70
N CYS A 886 -15.92 -0.02 -26.18
CA CYS A 886 -16.00 -0.38 -24.76
C CYS A 886 -15.56 0.77 -23.88
N ASP A 887 -14.55 1.53 -24.30
CA ASP A 887 -14.11 2.70 -23.55
C ASP A 887 -15.04 3.89 -23.66
N TRP A 888 -15.62 4.15 -24.84
CA TRP A 888 -16.69 5.13 -25.00
C TRP A 888 -17.85 4.82 -24.03
N ILE A 889 -18.23 3.54 -23.90
CA ILE A 889 -19.24 3.04 -22.94
C ILE A 889 -18.79 3.17 -21.47
N LEU A 890 -17.49 3.03 -21.18
CA LEU A 890 -16.92 3.12 -19.82
C LEU A 890 -16.70 4.56 -19.35
N LEU A 891 -16.33 5.46 -20.27
CA LEU A 891 -15.93 6.86 -20.03
C LEU A 891 -17.00 7.89 -20.35
N HIS A 892 -18.08 7.54 -21.06
CA HIS A 892 -19.30 8.35 -21.08
C HIS A 892 -20.20 7.86 -19.95
N PRO A 893 -20.04 8.39 -18.72
CA PRO A 893 -20.96 8.11 -17.64
C PRO A 893 -22.40 8.37 -18.08
N GLY A 894 -22.68 9.28 -19.02
CA GLY A 894 -24.01 9.51 -19.59
C GLY A 894 -24.72 8.25 -20.12
N PHE A 895 -24.01 7.30 -20.73
CA PHE A 895 -24.63 6.06 -21.23
C PHE A 895 -24.89 5.05 -20.11
N ARG A 896 -23.95 4.89 -19.16
CA ARG A 896 -24.14 4.11 -17.92
C ARG A 896 -25.16 4.73 -16.98
N LEU A 897 -25.26 6.05 -16.96
CA LEU A 897 -26.25 6.86 -16.27
C LEU A 897 -27.59 6.61 -16.91
N ARG A 898 -27.76 6.70 -18.23
CA ARG A 898 -29.03 6.35 -18.90
C ARG A 898 -29.45 4.90 -18.64
N LEU A 899 -28.52 3.95 -18.66
CA LEU A 899 -28.79 2.55 -18.33
C LEU A 899 -29.10 2.31 -16.84
N LYS A 900 -28.37 2.94 -15.90
CA LYS A 900 -28.69 2.86 -14.46
C LYS A 900 -29.93 3.68 -14.09
N HIS A 901 -30.21 4.78 -14.78
CA HIS A 901 -31.42 5.59 -14.65
C HIS A 901 -32.67 4.78 -14.99
N LEU A 902 -32.56 3.76 -15.85
CA LEU A 902 -33.64 2.82 -16.13
C LEU A 902 -33.88 1.80 -14.99
N PHE A 903 -32.93 1.59 -14.08
CA PHE A 903 -33.00 0.53 -13.05
C PHE A 903 -32.85 1.00 -11.59
N VAL A 904 -32.57 2.27 -11.33
CA VAL A 904 -32.42 2.82 -9.97
C VAL A 904 -33.63 3.71 -9.67
N GLN A 905 -34.46 3.30 -8.71
CA GLN A 905 -35.49 4.16 -8.12
C GLN A 905 -34.79 5.39 -7.52
N ARG A 906 -35.13 6.59 -7.99
CA ARG A 906 -34.64 7.83 -7.40
C ARG A 906 -35.33 8.01 -6.04
N PRO A 907 -34.61 8.19 -4.93
CA PRO A 907 -35.20 8.83 -3.78
C PRO A 907 -35.65 10.25 -4.21
N THR A 908 -36.89 10.62 -3.88
CA THR A 908 -37.51 11.89 -4.28
C THR A 908 -36.94 13.09 -3.53
N SER A 909 -36.33 12.87 -2.36
CA SER A 909 -35.51 13.84 -1.63
C SER A 909 -34.51 13.09 -0.72
N LEU A 910 -33.34 13.69 -0.48
CA LEU A 910 -32.33 13.19 0.47
C LEU A 910 -32.18 14.10 1.69
N SER A 911 -33.06 15.09 1.88
CA SER A 911 -32.98 16.05 2.98
C SER A 911 -33.17 15.35 4.33
N SER A 912 -32.27 15.61 5.28
CA SER A 912 -32.34 15.08 6.65
C SER A 912 -33.46 15.71 7.50
N GLY A 913 -34.03 16.85 7.07
CA GLY A 913 -34.94 17.66 7.88
C GLY A 913 -34.25 18.41 9.03
N ASN A 914 -32.92 18.41 9.08
CA ASN A 914 -32.17 19.18 10.07
C ASN A 914 -32.26 20.69 9.79
N PRO A 915 -32.28 21.54 10.84
CA PRO A 915 -32.19 22.99 10.65
C PRO A 915 -30.85 23.33 9.98
N VAL A 916 -30.94 23.93 8.79
CA VAL A 916 -29.79 24.39 8.01
C VAL A 916 -29.26 25.67 8.65
N ASP A 917 -27.94 25.74 8.84
CA ASP A 917 -27.29 26.95 9.33
C ASP A 917 -27.50 28.11 8.35
N ALA A 918 -27.70 29.33 8.86
CA ALA A 918 -28.00 30.50 8.05
C ALA A 918 -26.94 30.79 6.97
N ASP A 919 -25.66 30.53 7.26
CA ASP A 919 -24.57 30.73 6.31
C ASP A 919 -24.60 29.68 5.19
N VAL A 920 -25.03 28.46 5.50
CA VAL A 920 -25.22 27.38 4.52
C VAL A 920 -26.44 27.67 3.64
N GLN A 921 -27.54 28.16 4.22
CA GLN A 921 -28.71 28.56 3.45
C GLN A 921 -28.38 29.72 2.49
N ALA A 922 -27.63 30.72 2.95
CA ALA A 922 -27.16 31.81 2.09
C ALA A 922 -26.28 31.30 0.92
N GLU A 923 -25.46 30.26 1.15
CA GLU A 923 -24.67 29.63 0.09
C GLU A 923 -25.56 28.86 -0.91
N ILE A 924 -26.59 28.14 -0.43
CA ILE A 924 -27.58 27.47 -1.28
C ILE A 924 -28.27 28.50 -2.18
N ASP A 925 -28.79 29.58 -1.58
CA ASP A 925 -29.47 30.65 -2.30
C ASP A 925 -28.52 31.32 -3.31
N HIS A 926 -27.24 31.48 -2.97
CA HIS A 926 -26.22 32.02 -3.88
C HIS A 926 -26.01 31.12 -5.11
N VAL A 927 -25.86 29.82 -4.90
CA VAL A 927 -25.61 28.85 -6.00
C VAL A 927 -26.83 28.68 -6.89
N ASP A 928 -28.03 28.69 -6.33
CA ASP A 928 -29.28 28.53 -7.08
C ASP A 928 -29.66 29.76 -7.90
N ASN A 929 -29.39 30.97 -7.38
CA ASN A 929 -29.80 32.23 -7.99
C ASN A 929 -28.71 32.88 -8.87
N SER A 930 -27.46 32.39 -8.85
CA SER A 930 -26.37 33.02 -9.61
C SER A 930 -26.29 32.54 -11.06
N ASP A 931 -26.11 33.49 -11.98
CA ASP A 931 -26.04 33.30 -13.44
C ASP A 931 -24.85 32.45 -13.95
N GLY A 932 -24.02 31.86 -13.07
CA GLY A 932 -22.98 30.90 -13.46
C GLY A 932 -21.62 31.48 -13.78
N SER A 933 -21.46 32.81 -13.89
CA SER A 933 -20.23 33.40 -14.44
C SER A 933 -19.09 33.57 -13.43
N ALA A 934 -19.38 33.71 -12.13
CA ALA A 934 -18.37 34.00 -11.10
C ALA A 934 -17.76 32.73 -10.46
N ASP A 935 -18.49 31.62 -10.43
CA ASP A 935 -18.03 30.38 -9.81
C ASP A 935 -17.30 29.50 -10.83
N LEU A 936 -16.02 29.25 -10.59
CA LEU A 936 -15.24 28.32 -11.41
C LEU A 936 -15.57 26.86 -11.10
N LEU A 937 -16.06 26.56 -9.89
CA LEU A 937 -16.55 25.24 -9.50
C LEU A 937 -17.90 25.39 -8.80
N ARG A 938 -18.91 24.66 -9.28
CA ARG A 938 -20.27 24.71 -8.72
C ARG A 938 -20.87 23.33 -8.55
N LEU A 939 -21.40 23.11 -7.35
CA LEU A 939 -22.09 21.90 -6.93
C LEU A 939 -23.52 22.27 -6.58
N ARG A 940 -24.51 21.70 -7.29
CA ARG A 940 -25.92 22.01 -7.10
C ARG A 940 -26.70 20.77 -6.67
N HIS A 941 -27.17 20.77 -5.42
CA HIS A 941 -28.04 19.74 -4.82
C HIS A 941 -27.53 18.30 -4.99
N ILE A 942 -26.25 18.08 -4.71
CA ILE A 942 -25.61 16.80 -5.03
C ILE A 942 -25.98 15.75 -4.02
N GLY A 943 -26.50 14.62 -4.52
CA GLY A 943 -26.72 13.41 -3.75
C GLY A 943 -26.01 12.21 -4.35
N LYS A 944 -25.48 11.30 -3.52
CA LYS A 944 -24.85 10.05 -3.98
C LYS A 944 -25.21 8.87 -3.08
N VAL A 945 -25.75 7.82 -3.71
CA VAL A 945 -26.18 6.58 -3.05
C VAL A 945 -25.41 5.39 -3.61
N PHE A 946 -24.84 4.57 -2.73
CA PHE A 946 -24.20 3.29 -3.05
C PHE A 946 -24.99 2.14 -2.43
N GLY A 947 -25.86 1.51 -3.23
CA GLY A 947 -26.73 0.44 -2.74
C GLY A 947 -27.67 0.97 -1.67
N LYS A 948 -27.48 0.55 -0.40
CA LYS A 948 -28.25 1.02 0.76
C LYS A 948 -27.62 2.21 1.50
N THR A 949 -26.38 2.56 1.20
CA THR A 949 -25.64 3.59 1.92
C THR A 949 -25.73 4.92 1.19
N ILE A 950 -26.21 5.96 1.86
CA ILE A 950 -26.20 7.34 1.35
C ILE A 950 -24.87 7.96 1.76
N ALA A 951 -24.03 8.31 0.78
CA ALA A 951 -22.71 8.88 1.01
C ALA A 951 -22.71 10.41 0.99
N VAL A 952 -23.59 11.03 0.20
CA VAL A 952 -23.71 12.48 0.07
C VAL A 952 -25.19 12.84 0.03
N ARG A 953 -25.60 13.84 0.82
CA ARG A 953 -26.97 14.32 1.02
C ARG A 953 -27.02 15.81 0.68
N ASP A 954 -27.59 16.11 -0.48
CA ASP A 954 -27.96 17.47 -0.91
C ASP A 954 -26.87 18.55 -0.69
N VAL A 955 -25.64 18.26 -1.15
CA VAL A 955 -24.52 19.20 -1.01
C VAL A 955 -24.57 20.25 -2.10
N THR A 956 -24.66 21.52 -1.68
CA THR A 956 -24.65 22.70 -2.57
C THR A 956 -23.55 23.66 -2.11
N MET A 957 -22.66 24.05 -3.02
CA MET A 957 -21.61 25.06 -2.77
C MET A 957 -20.98 25.58 -4.07
N GLY A 958 -20.46 26.81 -4.03
CA GLY A 958 -19.75 27.46 -5.14
C GLY A 958 -18.36 27.95 -4.72
N VAL A 959 -17.37 27.81 -5.62
CA VAL A 959 -16.01 28.36 -5.44
C VAL A 959 -15.73 29.37 -6.54
N ARG A 960 -15.52 30.63 -6.13
CA ARG A 960 -15.27 31.76 -7.03
C ARG A 960 -13.81 31.79 -7.49
N GLY A 961 -13.57 32.42 -8.65
CA GLY A 961 -12.21 32.75 -9.08
C GLY A 961 -11.52 33.71 -8.08
N GLY A 962 -10.24 33.50 -7.82
CA GLY A 962 -9.47 34.24 -6.81
C GLY A 962 -9.86 33.92 -5.37
N THR A 963 -10.46 32.74 -5.11
CA THR A 963 -10.78 32.30 -3.76
C THR A 963 -10.39 30.85 -3.53
N SER A 964 -10.18 30.53 -2.26
CA SER A 964 -9.80 29.21 -1.76
C SER A 964 -10.82 28.70 -0.73
N LEU A 965 -11.23 27.44 -0.88
CA LEU A 965 -12.21 26.77 -0.02
C LEU A 965 -11.61 25.49 0.56
N ALA A 966 -11.60 25.39 1.89
CA ALA A 966 -11.34 24.13 2.60
C ALA A 966 -12.63 23.33 2.75
N PHE A 967 -12.60 22.05 2.39
CA PHE A 967 -13.72 21.12 2.51
C PHE A 967 -13.38 20.04 3.53
N LEU A 968 -13.79 20.27 4.78
CA LEU A 968 -13.44 19.49 5.95
C LEU A 968 -14.56 18.54 6.35
N GLY A 969 -14.24 17.51 7.13
CA GLY A 969 -15.22 16.53 7.58
C GLY A 969 -14.58 15.28 8.19
N VAL A 970 -15.34 14.57 9.03
CA VAL A 970 -14.90 13.30 9.63
C VAL A 970 -14.76 12.20 8.59
N ASN A 971 -14.05 11.12 8.93
CA ASN A 971 -13.94 9.97 8.04
C ASN A 971 -15.33 9.38 7.74
N GLY A 972 -15.62 9.17 6.45
CA GLY A 972 -16.93 8.70 6.00
C GLY A 972 -18.00 9.79 5.86
N SER A 973 -17.67 11.08 6.01
CA SER A 973 -18.63 12.17 5.82
C SER A 973 -19.08 12.37 4.36
N GLY A 974 -18.34 11.85 3.38
CA GLY A 974 -18.65 11.98 1.95
C GLY A 974 -17.62 12.75 1.12
N LYS A 975 -16.58 13.35 1.73
CA LYS A 975 -15.55 14.18 1.05
C LYS A 975 -14.99 13.57 -0.24
N THR A 976 -14.35 12.41 -0.13
CA THR A 976 -13.74 11.72 -1.27
C THR A 976 -14.78 11.29 -2.30
N THR A 977 -16.00 10.98 -1.87
CA THR A 977 -17.11 10.69 -2.79
C THR A 977 -17.50 11.92 -3.59
N SER A 978 -17.60 13.09 -2.95
CA SER A 978 -17.88 14.36 -3.61
C SER A 978 -16.77 14.74 -4.61
N ILE A 979 -15.49 14.59 -4.24
CA ILE A 979 -14.36 14.81 -5.16
C ILE A 979 -14.43 13.89 -6.37
N LYS A 980 -14.73 12.59 -6.18
CA LYS A 980 -14.90 11.64 -7.29
C LYS A 980 -16.05 12.04 -8.22
N CYS A 981 -17.10 12.66 -7.68
CA CYS A 981 -18.16 13.24 -8.49
C CYS A 981 -17.67 14.47 -9.26
N MET A 982 -16.91 15.37 -8.62
CA MET A 982 -16.32 16.55 -9.28
C MET A 982 -15.35 16.19 -10.42
N LEU A 983 -14.57 15.12 -10.27
CA LEU A 983 -13.66 14.60 -11.30
C LEU A 983 -14.37 13.81 -12.41
N GLY A 984 -15.67 13.54 -12.26
CA GLY A 984 -16.45 12.70 -13.15
C GLY A 984 -16.04 11.23 -13.13
N GLU A 985 -15.40 10.75 -12.06
CA GLU A 985 -15.15 9.31 -11.85
C GLU A 985 -16.46 8.57 -11.53
N GLU A 986 -17.28 9.19 -10.68
CA GLU A 986 -18.55 8.69 -10.21
C GLU A 986 -19.63 9.72 -10.51
N ALA A 987 -20.65 9.35 -11.29
CA ALA A 987 -21.75 10.29 -11.51
C ALA A 987 -22.56 10.51 -10.23
N PRO A 988 -23.01 11.74 -9.94
CA PRO A 988 -23.95 11.98 -8.85
C PRO A 988 -25.27 11.23 -9.09
N SER A 989 -25.93 10.81 -8.01
CA SER A 989 -27.27 10.19 -8.07
C SER A 989 -28.37 11.25 -8.25
N LEU A 990 -28.15 12.44 -7.68
CA LEU A 990 -29.01 13.63 -7.72
C LEU A 990 -28.12 14.87 -7.84
N GLY A 991 -28.65 15.95 -8.43
CA GLY A 991 -27.93 17.21 -8.62
C GLY A 991 -27.03 17.25 -9.86
N SER A 992 -26.34 18.38 -10.04
CA SER A 992 -25.42 18.62 -11.15
C SER A 992 -24.12 19.28 -10.67
N ILE A 993 -23.06 19.11 -11.47
CA ILE A 993 -21.72 19.67 -11.20
C ILE A 993 -21.25 20.39 -12.45
N THR A 994 -20.83 21.63 -12.30
CA THR A 994 -20.23 22.40 -13.40
C THR A 994 -18.84 22.90 -13.03
N VAL A 995 -17.92 22.83 -14.01
CA VAL A 995 -16.53 23.27 -13.90
C VAL A 995 -16.27 24.31 -14.99
N CYS A 996 -16.08 25.56 -14.59
CA CYS A 996 -15.98 26.73 -15.47
C CYS A 996 -17.13 26.77 -16.49
N GLY A 997 -18.36 26.47 -16.04
CA GLY A 997 -19.57 26.41 -16.88
C GLY A 997 -19.78 25.12 -17.69
N VAL A 998 -18.86 24.15 -17.64
CA VAL A 998 -19.01 22.85 -18.32
C VAL A 998 -19.60 21.82 -17.37
N ASP A 999 -20.71 21.20 -17.74
CA ASP A 999 -21.29 20.10 -16.97
C ASP A 999 -20.41 18.84 -17.05
N VAL A 1000 -20.03 18.32 -15.88
CA VAL A 1000 -19.16 17.15 -15.75
C VAL A 1000 -19.82 15.87 -16.29
N ALA A 1001 -21.13 15.76 -16.22
CA ALA A 1001 -21.88 14.61 -16.72
C ALA A 1001 -22.01 14.62 -18.24
N GLU A 1002 -22.10 15.80 -18.86
CA GLU A 1002 -22.20 15.97 -20.31
C GLU A 1002 -20.83 15.85 -21.00
N SER A 1003 -19.84 16.60 -20.50
CA SER A 1003 -18.50 16.73 -21.12
C SER A 1003 -17.37 16.51 -20.09
N PRO A 1004 -17.20 15.28 -19.57
CA PRO A 1004 -16.24 14.99 -18.50
C PRO A 1004 -14.78 15.25 -18.89
N ASN A 1005 -14.40 15.04 -20.16
CA ASN A 1005 -13.03 15.25 -20.60
C ASN A 1005 -12.67 16.73 -20.68
N GLU A 1006 -13.61 17.57 -21.14
CA GLU A 1006 -13.42 19.01 -21.20
C GLU A 1006 -13.36 19.60 -19.79
N ALA A 1007 -14.25 19.17 -18.89
CA ALA A 1007 -14.19 19.56 -17.48
C ALA A 1007 -12.85 19.18 -16.83
N ARG A 1008 -12.36 17.95 -17.06
CA ARG A 1008 -11.07 17.47 -16.51
C ARG A 1008 -9.87 18.27 -17.01
N GLN A 1009 -9.88 18.73 -18.26
CA GLN A 1009 -8.81 19.58 -18.80
C GLN A 1009 -8.74 20.96 -18.12
N ARG A 1010 -9.78 21.35 -17.37
CA ARG A 1010 -9.80 22.59 -16.57
C ARG A 1010 -9.43 22.35 -15.09
N ILE A 1011 -9.14 21.10 -14.71
CA ILE A 1011 -8.82 20.70 -13.34
C ILE A 1011 -7.34 20.30 -13.22
N ALA A 1012 -6.68 20.73 -12.15
CA ALA A 1012 -5.46 20.10 -11.65
C ALA A 1012 -5.81 19.33 -10.36
N TYR A 1013 -5.29 18.10 -10.21
CA TYR A 1013 -5.71 17.22 -9.11
C TYR A 1013 -4.53 16.53 -8.44
N VAL A 1014 -4.50 16.61 -7.11
CA VAL A 1014 -3.63 15.81 -6.25
C VAL A 1014 -4.48 14.73 -5.55
N PRO A 1015 -4.31 13.44 -5.89
CA PRO A 1015 -5.08 12.35 -5.28
C PRO A 1015 -4.66 12.08 -3.84
N GLN A 1016 -5.57 11.56 -3.00
CA GLN A 1016 -5.27 11.17 -1.61
C GLN A 1016 -4.07 10.20 -1.50
N PHE A 1017 -3.99 9.23 -2.41
CA PHE A 1017 -2.88 8.29 -2.49
C PHE A 1017 -2.05 8.59 -3.74
N ASP A 1018 -0.72 8.58 -3.61
CA ASP A 1018 0.22 8.83 -4.71
C ASP A 1018 0.32 7.65 -5.71
N THR A 1019 -0.81 7.02 -6.04
CA THR A 1019 -0.88 5.91 -6.99
C THR A 1019 -0.57 6.33 -8.43
N ALA A 1020 -0.65 7.64 -8.71
CA ALA A 1020 -0.33 8.23 -10.00
C ALA A 1020 1.17 8.23 -10.33
N LEU A 1021 2.05 8.11 -9.33
CA LEU A 1021 3.50 8.15 -9.55
C LEU A 1021 4.05 6.86 -10.18
N MET A 1022 5.06 7.02 -11.02
CA MET A 1022 5.76 5.94 -11.72
C MET A 1022 7.00 5.53 -10.93
N PRO A 1023 7.05 4.30 -10.37
CA PRO A 1023 8.09 3.89 -9.41
C PRO A 1023 9.53 4.09 -9.91
N LYS A 1024 9.76 3.90 -11.20
CA LYS A 1024 11.10 3.88 -11.81
C LYS A 1024 11.54 5.20 -12.43
N VAL A 1025 10.65 6.18 -12.49
CA VAL A 1025 10.95 7.50 -13.05
C VAL A 1025 11.41 8.41 -11.90
N SER A 1026 12.41 9.25 -12.13
CA SER A 1026 12.88 10.22 -11.14
C SER A 1026 11.88 11.36 -10.94
N GLY A 1027 11.94 12.10 -9.84
CA GLY A 1027 11.05 13.26 -9.64
C GLY A 1027 11.16 14.29 -10.76
N ARG A 1028 12.39 14.64 -11.15
CA ARG A 1028 12.66 15.51 -12.29
C ARG A 1028 12.09 14.93 -13.59
N GLY A 1029 12.25 13.62 -13.79
CA GLY A 1029 11.68 12.90 -14.95
C GLY A 1029 10.15 12.99 -15.01
N HIS A 1030 9.45 12.92 -13.88
CA HIS A 1030 7.99 13.12 -13.84
C HIS A 1030 7.61 14.53 -14.27
N LEU A 1031 8.27 15.55 -13.71
CA LEU A 1031 7.95 16.94 -14.03
C LEU A 1031 8.20 17.25 -15.51
N HIS A 1032 9.31 16.78 -16.11
CA HIS A 1032 9.52 16.92 -17.56
C HIS A 1032 8.44 16.20 -18.38
N MET A 1033 8.04 15.00 -17.95
CA MET A 1033 7.02 14.21 -18.64
C MET A 1033 5.66 14.92 -18.62
N TYR A 1034 5.21 15.40 -17.46
CA TYR A 1034 3.96 16.15 -17.34
C TYR A 1034 4.05 17.53 -18.00
N ALA A 1035 5.19 18.21 -17.93
CA ALA A 1035 5.41 19.49 -18.62
C ALA A 1035 5.25 19.31 -20.14
N ARG A 1036 5.80 18.22 -20.68
CA ARG A 1036 5.63 17.89 -22.09
C ARG A 1036 4.20 17.51 -22.45
N LEU A 1037 3.50 16.80 -21.57
CA LEU A 1037 2.10 16.42 -21.76
C LEU A 1037 1.16 17.63 -21.75
N LEU A 1038 1.44 18.60 -20.88
CA LEU A 1038 0.73 19.87 -20.83
C LEU A 1038 1.07 20.75 -22.03
N GLY A 1039 2.26 20.60 -22.60
CA GLY A 1039 2.72 21.39 -23.76
C GLY A 1039 3.57 22.60 -23.39
N VAL A 1040 4.28 22.53 -22.26
CA VAL A 1040 5.28 23.53 -21.86
C VAL A 1040 6.39 23.62 -22.92
N PRO A 1041 6.67 24.83 -23.46
CA PRO A 1041 7.67 25.01 -24.50
C PRO A 1041 9.05 24.48 -24.07
N SER A 1042 9.80 23.89 -24.99
CA SER A 1042 11.08 23.24 -24.67
C SER A 1042 12.15 24.17 -24.12
N HIS A 1043 12.10 25.46 -24.44
CA HIS A 1043 13.12 26.44 -24.04
C HIS A 1043 12.98 26.92 -22.59
N VAL A 1044 11.78 26.88 -22.00
CA VAL A 1044 11.53 27.24 -20.58
C VAL A 1044 11.33 26.02 -19.68
N ARG A 1045 11.24 24.82 -20.26
CA ARG A 1045 10.83 23.61 -19.52
C ARG A 1045 11.76 23.30 -18.36
N ASP A 1046 13.05 23.42 -18.57
CA ASP A 1046 14.05 23.05 -17.56
C ASP A 1046 14.01 24.04 -16.38
N ASP A 1047 13.85 25.33 -16.67
CA ASP A 1047 13.70 26.38 -15.65
C ASP A 1047 12.42 26.21 -14.83
N VAL A 1048 11.29 25.88 -15.48
CA VAL A 1048 10.01 25.62 -14.80
C VAL A 1048 10.11 24.38 -13.90
N VAL A 1049 10.76 23.32 -14.39
CA VAL A 1049 10.96 22.09 -13.61
C VAL A 1049 11.85 22.36 -12.39
N GLU A 1050 12.93 23.11 -12.57
CA GLU A 1050 13.84 23.47 -11.47
C GLU A 1050 13.16 24.36 -10.43
N HIS A 1051 12.41 25.37 -10.87
CA HIS A 1051 11.61 26.23 -10.00
C HIS A 1051 10.63 25.41 -9.15
N LEU A 1052 9.92 24.44 -9.74
CA LEU A 1052 8.99 23.58 -9.00
C LEU A 1052 9.71 22.64 -8.02
N ILE A 1053 10.88 22.11 -8.38
CA ILE A 1053 11.69 21.25 -7.48
C ILE A 1053 12.14 22.04 -6.25
N GLN A 1054 12.58 23.28 -6.45
CA GLN A 1054 12.99 24.19 -5.37
C GLN A 1054 11.78 24.60 -4.53
N GLY A 1055 10.67 25.01 -5.17
CA GLY A 1055 9.46 25.46 -4.49
C GLY A 1055 8.83 24.42 -3.56
N VAL A 1056 8.85 23.13 -3.93
CA VAL A 1056 8.37 22.04 -3.04
C VAL A 1056 9.46 21.45 -2.14
N GLY A 1057 10.71 21.91 -2.26
CA GLY A 1057 11.86 21.41 -1.51
C GLY A 1057 12.18 19.94 -1.77
N LEU A 1058 12.34 19.55 -3.05
CA LEU A 1058 12.65 18.18 -3.50
C LEU A 1058 14.07 18.01 -4.07
N GLU A 1059 14.94 19.01 -3.93
CA GLU A 1059 16.29 19.08 -4.53
C GLU A 1059 17.13 17.79 -4.35
N VAL A 1060 17.30 17.35 -3.09
CA VAL A 1060 18.14 16.17 -2.73
C VAL A 1060 17.61 14.87 -3.35
N GLY A 1061 16.30 14.81 -3.60
CA GLY A 1061 15.62 13.63 -4.10
C GLY A 1061 15.38 13.63 -5.61
N ALA A 1062 15.46 14.79 -6.28
CA ALA A 1062 14.87 15.03 -7.60
C ALA A 1062 15.29 14.00 -8.67
N ASP A 1063 16.55 13.56 -8.65
CA ASP A 1063 17.10 12.63 -9.65
C ASP A 1063 17.00 11.15 -9.24
N ARG A 1064 16.53 10.86 -8.02
CA ARG A 1064 16.33 9.50 -7.53
C ARG A 1064 14.98 8.96 -8.02
N PRO A 1065 14.85 7.64 -8.30
CA PRO A 1065 13.58 7.04 -8.69
C PRO A 1065 12.50 7.22 -7.61
N SER A 1066 11.27 7.56 -8.01
CA SER A 1066 10.16 7.85 -7.08
C SER A 1066 9.78 6.69 -6.14
N GLN A 1067 10.15 5.44 -6.48
CA GLN A 1067 9.99 4.29 -5.57
C GLN A 1067 10.79 4.42 -4.28
N THR A 1068 11.90 5.17 -4.31
CA THR A 1068 12.78 5.40 -3.16
C THR A 1068 12.30 6.56 -2.29
N TYR A 1069 11.29 7.31 -2.75
CA TYR A 1069 10.77 8.47 -2.03
C TYR A 1069 9.98 8.03 -0.80
N SER A 1070 10.13 8.78 0.30
CA SER A 1070 9.22 8.73 1.43
C SER A 1070 7.81 9.20 1.03
N GLY A 1071 6.80 8.95 1.88
CA GLY A 1071 5.44 9.45 1.65
C GLY A 1071 5.41 10.96 1.40
N GLY A 1072 6.05 11.75 2.26
CA GLY A 1072 6.13 13.21 2.10
C GLY A 1072 6.84 13.66 0.81
N MET A 1073 7.89 12.95 0.37
CA MET A 1073 8.55 13.26 -0.91
C MET A 1073 7.66 12.95 -2.13
N LYS A 1074 6.87 11.87 -2.06
CA LYS A 1074 5.86 11.56 -3.10
C LYS A 1074 4.79 12.63 -3.12
N ARG A 1075 4.35 13.10 -1.95
CA ARG A 1075 3.39 14.19 -1.79
C ARG A 1075 3.86 15.50 -2.42
N LYS A 1076 5.09 15.92 -2.10
CA LYS A 1076 5.76 17.08 -2.72
C LYS A 1076 5.75 16.99 -4.24
N LEU A 1077 6.11 15.83 -4.79
CA LEU A 1077 6.11 15.61 -6.23
C LEU A 1077 4.69 15.69 -6.83
N SER A 1078 3.69 15.11 -6.18
CA SER A 1078 2.29 15.19 -6.63
C SER A 1078 1.77 16.63 -6.64
N VAL A 1079 2.10 17.42 -5.62
CA VAL A 1079 1.76 18.86 -5.57
C VAL A 1079 2.49 19.63 -6.68
N ALA A 1080 3.79 19.39 -6.89
CA ALA A 1080 4.53 20.01 -7.99
C ALA A 1080 3.91 19.71 -9.37
N ILE A 1081 3.44 18.47 -9.60
CA ILE A 1081 2.75 18.09 -10.85
C ILE A 1081 1.42 18.87 -11.01
N ALA A 1082 0.66 19.07 -9.93
CA ALA A 1082 -0.57 19.86 -9.98
C ALA A 1082 -0.30 21.35 -10.26
N MET A 1083 0.71 21.94 -9.60
CA MET A 1083 1.08 23.35 -9.80
C MET A 1083 1.59 23.62 -11.22
N LEU A 1084 2.29 22.66 -11.82
CA LEU A 1084 2.77 22.73 -13.21
C LEU A 1084 1.64 22.94 -14.23
N ALA A 1085 0.42 22.47 -13.94
CA ALA A 1085 -0.67 22.49 -14.91
C ALA A 1085 -1.37 23.84 -15.07
N ARG A 1086 -1.16 24.80 -14.16
CA ARG A 1086 -1.76 26.16 -14.17
C ARG A 1086 -3.25 26.18 -14.56
N ARG A 1087 -4.04 25.21 -14.09
CA ARG A 1087 -5.46 25.04 -14.43
C ARG A 1087 -6.36 25.95 -13.59
N SER A 1088 -7.57 26.25 -14.10
CA SER A 1088 -8.55 27.12 -13.43
C SER A 1088 -9.11 26.56 -12.14
N VAL A 1089 -9.24 25.23 -12.01
CA VAL A 1089 -9.69 24.61 -10.76
C VAL A 1089 -8.61 23.69 -10.23
N VAL A 1090 -8.06 23.98 -9.06
CA VAL A 1090 -7.03 23.15 -8.42
C VAL A 1090 -7.66 22.44 -7.23
N MET A 1091 -7.71 21.11 -7.28
CA MET A 1091 -8.25 20.25 -6.24
C MET A 1091 -7.13 19.48 -5.55
N LEU A 1092 -6.96 19.69 -4.25
CA LEU A 1092 -5.88 19.09 -3.47
C LEU A 1092 -6.46 18.19 -2.37
N ASP A 1093 -6.32 16.87 -2.53
CA ASP A 1093 -6.88 15.91 -1.57
C ASP A 1093 -5.85 15.42 -0.56
N GLU A 1094 -5.71 16.11 0.58
CA GLU A 1094 -4.76 15.90 1.70
C GLU A 1094 -3.28 16.29 1.39
N PRO A 1095 -2.98 17.44 0.76
CA PRO A 1095 -1.69 17.76 0.11
C PRO A 1095 -0.46 17.79 1.01
N SER A 1096 -0.60 17.93 2.32
CA SER A 1096 0.54 17.99 3.25
C SER A 1096 0.80 16.70 4.04
N THR A 1097 0.02 15.64 3.82
CA THR A 1097 0.12 14.41 4.63
C THR A 1097 1.52 13.79 4.55
N GLY A 1098 2.15 13.60 5.72
CA GLY A 1098 3.49 13.00 5.86
C GLY A 1098 4.64 13.92 5.42
N VAL A 1099 4.38 15.19 5.14
CA VAL A 1099 5.39 16.23 4.87
C VAL A 1099 5.84 16.85 6.21
N ASP A 1100 7.14 17.11 6.34
CA ASP A 1100 7.69 17.79 7.54
C ASP A 1100 7.23 19.25 7.64
N PRO A 1101 7.14 19.84 8.85
CA PRO A 1101 6.57 21.18 9.04
C PRO A 1101 7.23 22.30 8.23
N ALA A 1102 8.57 22.28 8.11
CA ALA A 1102 9.31 23.28 7.36
C ALA A 1102 8.96 23.24 5.87
N SER A 1103 9.01 22.05 5.27
CA SER A 1103 8.62 21.85 3.87
C SER A 1103 7.14 22.14 3.61
N ARG A 1104 6.28 21.84 4.59
CA ARG A 1104 4.84 22.10 4.52
C ARG A 1104 4.54 23.59 4.38
N ARG A 1105 5.23 24.47 5.13
CA ARG A 1105 5.07 25.94 5.01
C ARG A 1105 5.47 26.47 3.63
N HIS A 1106 6.53 25.95 3.01
CA HIS A 1106 6.88 26.31 1.64
C HIS A 1106 5.78 25.92 0.64
N MET A 1107 5.20 24.71 0.79
CA MET A 1107 4.07 24.28 -0.04
C MET A 1107 2.82 25.16 0.16
N TRP A 1108 2.56 25.62 1.38
CA TRP A 1108 1.45 26.52 1.69
C TRP A 1108 1.54 27.84 0.92
N SER A 1109 2.74 28.41 0.81
CA SER A 1109 2.97 29.62 0.01
C SER A 1109 2.52 29.41 -1.45
N MET A 1110 3.00 28.33 -2.08
CA MET A 1110 2.63 28.02 -3.47
C MET A 1110 1.13 27.80 -3.66
N MET A 1111 0.46 27.15 -2.69
CA MET A 1111 -0.98 26.91 -2.75
C MET A 1111 -1.78 28.20 -2.56
N LYS A 1112 -1.34 29.08 -1.66
CA LYS A 1112 -1.98 30.38 -1.42
C LYS A 1112 -1.87 31.30 -2.65
N ASP A 1113 -0.74 31.26 -3.34
CA ASP A 1113 -0.54 31.99 -4.60
C ASP A 1113 -1.56 31.56 -5.69
N VAL A 1114 -1.94 30.28 -5.71
CA VAL A 1114 -3.01 29.79 -6.61
C VAL A 1114 -4.38 30.32 -6.21
N GLY A 1115 -4.67 30.37 -4.90
CA GLY A 1115 -5.93 30.90 -4.39
C GLY A 1115 -6.13 32.39 -4.70
N ASN A 1116 -5.03 33.17 -4.73
CA ASN A 1116 -5.06 34.60 -4.99
C ASN A 1116 -5.17 34.98 -6.48
N ASP A 1117 -4.99 34.03 -7.41
CA ASP A 1117 -5.10 34.27 -8.85
C ASP A 1117 -6.59 34.34 -9.26
N PRO A 1118 -7.09 35.48 -9.78
CA PRO A 1118 -8.52 35.64 -10.13
C PRO A 1118 -8.98 34.66 -11.22
N GLY A 1119 -8.06 34.14 -12.04
CA GLY A 1119 -8.35 33.13 -13.05
C GLY A 1119 -8.42 31.69 -12.53
N ARG A 1120 -8.17 31.48 -11.22
CA ARG A 1120 -8.12 30.15 -10.61
C ARG A 1120 -8.91 30.08 -9.31
N CYS A 1121 -9.25 28.87 -8.89
CA CYS A 1121 -9.74 28.60 -7.55
C CYS A 1121 -9.08 27.36 -6.97
N LEU A 1122 -9.01 27.33 -5.64
CA LEU A 1122 -8.42 26.24 -4.88
C LEU A 1122 -9.49 25.55 -4.02
N LEU A 1123 -9.67 24.24 -4.23
CA LEU A 1123 -10.43 23.37 -3.33
C LEU A 1123 -9.47 22.45 -2.59
N LEU A 1124 -9.42 22.57 -1.27
CA LEU A 1124 -8.53 21.82 -0.40
C LEU A 1124 -9.33 20.88 0.51
N THR A 1125 -9.03 19.59 0.52
CA THR A 1125 -9.40 18.70 1.63
C THR A 1125 -8.16 18.43 2.46
N THR A 1126 -8.28 18.62 3.78
CA THR A 1126 -7.19 18.37 4.72
C THR A 1126 -7.75 17.89 6.06
N HIS A 1127 -6.99 17.02 6.74
CA HIS A 1127 -7.19 16.70 8.15
C HIS A 1127 -6.43 17.66 9.08
N ALA A 1128 -5.50 18.46 8.53
CA ALA A 1128 -4.72 19.44 9.26
C ALA A 1128 -5.45 20.80 9.23
N LEU A 1129 -6.09 21.17 10.33
CA LEU A 1129 -6.95 22.36 10.38
C LEU A 1129 -6.16 23.67 10.36
N ASP A 1130 -4.91 23.63 10.81
CA ASP A 1130 -3.93 24.69 10.65
C ASP A 1130 -3.60 24.96 9.17
N GLU A 1131 -3.56 23.92 8.33
CA GLU A 1131 -3.39 24.05 6.88
C GLU A 1131 -4.61 24.75 6.24
N ALA A 1132 -5.82 24.37 6.63
CA ALA A 1132 -7.03 25.03 6.14
C ALA A 1132 -7.09 26.49 6.57
N GLU A 1133 -6.69 26.81 7.80
CA GLU A 1133 -6.67 28.17 8.32
C GLU A 1133 -5.60 29.06 7.63
N ALA A 1134 -4.43 28.50 7.30
CA ALA A 1134 -3.34 29.26 6.69
C ALA A 1134 -3.55 29.55 5.19
N ILE A 1135 -4.21 28.63 4.48
CA ILE A 1135 -4.35 28.67 3.02
C ILE A 1135 -5.71 29.18 2.56
N CYS A 1136 -6.80 28.78 3.23
CA CYS A 1136 -8.16 28.93 2.68
C CYS A 1136 -8.90 30.17 3.21
N ASP A 1137 -9.56 30.89 2.31
CA ASP A 1137 -10.42 32.04 2.63
C ASP A 1137 -11.71 31.61 3.32
N ARG A 1138 -12.25 30.46 2.89
CA ARG A 1138 -13.50 29.88 3.38
C ARG A 1138 -13.28 28.43 3.80
N ILE A 1139 -14.03 28.01 4.79
CA ILE A 1139 -13.99 26.67 5.37
C ILE A 1139 -15.42 26.14 5.44
N SER A 1140 -15.63 24.94 4.89
CA SER A 1140 -16.88 24.18 4.95
C SER A 1140 -16.66 22.92 5.76
N ILE A 1141 -17.53 22.67 6.76
CA ILE A 1141 -17.46 21.46 7.61
C ILE A 1141 -18.62 20.54 7.28
N MET A 1142 -18.29 19.34 6.84
CA MET A 1142 -19.24 18.30 6.42
C MET A 1142 -19.34 17.19 7.46
N VAL A 1143 -20.57 16.85 7.85
CA VAL A 1143 -20.90 15.74 8.76
C VAL A 1143 -22.02 14.93 8.11
N ALA A 1144 -21.97 13.60 8.20
CA ALA A 1144 -23.10 12.74 7.83
C ALA A 1144 -23.59 12.78 6.36
N GLY A 1145 -22.81 13.33 5.42
CA GLY A 1145 -23.25 13.55 4.05
C GLY A 1145 -23.66 15.00 3.76
N GLU A 1146 -23.72 15.88 4.75
CA GLU A 1146 -24.31 17.23 4.69
C GLU A 1146 -23.29 18.31 5.09
N VAL A 1147 -23.45 19.52 4.56
CA VAL A 1147 -22.66 20.69 4.96
C VAL A 1147 -23.32 21.33 6.18
N MET A 1148 -22.62 21.36 7.31
CA MET A 1148 -23.16 21.87 8.58
C MET A 1148 -22.93 23.36 8.76
N CYS A 1149 -21.76 23.86 8.34
CA CYS A 1149 -21.44 25.28 8.37
C CYS A 1149 -20.45 25.63 7.26
N ILE A 1150 -20.43 26.90 6.87
CA ILE A 1150 -19.51 27.46 5.89
C ILE A 1150 -19.16 28.91 6.26
N GLY A 1151 -17.89 29.29 6.17
CA GLY A 1151 -17.45 30.66 6.48
C GLY A 1151 -15.94 30.79 6.60
N SER A 1152 -15.41 32.00 6.82
CA SER A 1152 -13.98 32.17 7.11
C SER A 1152 -13.62 31.58 8.49
N ALA A 1153 -12.36 31.20 8.68
CA ALA A 1153 -11.88 30.68 9.97
C ALA A 1153 -12.23 31.62 11.14
N MET A 1154 -12.06 32.93 10.92
CA MET A 1154 -12.42 33.97 11.88
C MET A 1154 -13.92 34.02 12.17
N HIS A 1155 -14.76 33.96 11.13
CA HIS A 1155 -16.22 33.95 11.31
C HIS A 1155 -16.67 32.74 12.12
N LEU A 1156 -16.13 31.55 11.83
CA LEU A 1156 -16.43 30.34 12.57
C LEU A 1156 -15.95 30.44 14.02
N LYS A 1157 -14.73 30.93 14.28
CA LYS A 1157 -14.22 31.17 15.64
C LYS A 1157 -15.06 32.18 16.42
N ARG A 1158 -15.56 33.23 15.79
CA ARG A 1158 -16.45 34.21 16.43
C ARG A 1158 -17.84 33.64 16.71
N LYS A 1159 -18.42 32.90 15.76
CA LYS A 1159 -19.77 32.35 15.85
C LYS A 1159 -19.86 31.19 16.84
N PHE A 1160 -18.88 30.29 16.84
CA PHE A 1160 -18.88 29.07 17.66
C PHE A 1160 -17.94 29.15 18.87
N GLY A 1161 -17.00 30.11 18.94
CA GLY A 1161 -16.00 30.25 20.01
C GLY A 1161 -16.44 31.14 21.18
N SER A 1162 -17.60 30.83 21.77
CA SER A 1162 -18.18 31.57 22.90
C SER A 1162 -17.47 31.35 24.24
N HIS A 1163 -16.50 30.43 24.32
CA HIS A 1163 -15.76 30.12 25.54
C HIS A 1163 -14.25 30.36 25.35
N LEU A 1164 -13.54 30.57 26.45
CA LEU A 1164 -12.09 30.58 26.59
C LEU A 1164 -11.66 29.24 27.18
N GLN A 1165 -10.49 28.76 26.76
CA GLN A 1165 -9.86 27.59 27.36
C GLN A 1165 -8.74 28.02 28.29
N VAL A 1166 -8.70 27.41 29.47
CA VAL A 1166 -7.61 27.58 30.43
C VAL A 1166 -7.00 26.21 30.71
N ASP A 1167 -5.78 26.01 30.25
CA ASP A 1167 -4.98 24.83 30.54
C ASP A 1167 -4.08 25.15 31.74
N MET A 1168 -4.15 24.30 32.77
CA MET A 1168 -3.35 24.38 33.98
C MET A 1168 -2.61 23.07 34.23
N VAL A 1169 -1.36 23.16 34.65
CA VAL A 1169 -0.57 22.00 35.12
C VAL A 1169 -0.08 22.25 36.53
N VAL A 1170 -0.23 21.25 37.40
CA VAL A 1170 0.27 21.24 38.77
C VAL A 1170 1.46 20.30 38.91
N GLU A 1171 2.31 20.54 39.91
CA GLU A 1171 3.54 19.77 40.10
C GLU A 1171 3.25 18.33 40.54
N ARG A 1172 2.23 18.15 41.39
CA ARG A 1172 1.87 16.85 41.95
C ARG A 1172 0.38 16.58 41.84
N ALA A 1173 0.03 15.31 41.67
CA ALA A 1173 -1.35 14.92 41.41
C ALA A 1173 -2.31 15.17 42.59
N ASP A 1174 -1.79 15.14 43.82
CA ASP A 1174 -2.54 15.47 45.04
C ASP A 1174 -2.98 16.94 45.09
N GLN A 1175 -2.29 17.82 44.36
CA GLN A 1175 -2.61 19.25 44.30
C GLN A 1175 -3.73 19.58 43.32
N ALA A 1176 -3.96 18.73 42.31
CA ALA A 1176 -4.88 19.02 41.20
C ALA A 1176 -6.30 19.33 41.68
N SER A 1177 -6.83 18.54 42.61
CA SER A 1177 -8.18 18.75 43.15
C SER A 1177 -8.34 20.09 43.90
N SER A 1178 -7.26 20.58 44.53
CA SER A 1178 -7.28 21.86 45.25
C SER A 1178 -7.30 23.04 44.28
N VAL A 1179 -6.47 22.98 43.23
CA VAL A 1179 -6.40 24.01 42.17
C VAL A 1179 -7.69 24.04 41.35
N ALA A 1180 -8.28 22.88 41.03
CA ALA A 1180 -9.55 22.83 40.33
C ALA A 1180 -10.69 23.51 41.10
N ARG A 1181 -10.75 23.29 42.42
CA ARG A 1181 -11.75 23.93 43.28
C ARG A 1181 -11.54 25.44 43.33
N TRP A 1182 -10.29 25.87 43.53
CA TRP A 1182 -9.93 27.29 43.50
C TRP A 1182 -10.34 27.97 42.18
N MET A 1183 -10.12 27.33 41.03
CA MET A 1183 -10.48 27.87 39.72
C MET A 1183 -12.00 28.03 39.57
N MET A 1184 -12.77 27.01 39.93
CA MET A 1184 -14.24 27.04 39.87
C MET A 1184 -14.87 28.04 40.85
N GLU A 1185 -14.21 28.33 41.98
CA GLU A 1185 -14.66 29.34 42.95
C GLU A 1185 -14.28 30.77 42.52
N THR A 1186 -13.12 30.94 41.88
CA THR A 1186 -12.59 32.27 41.51
C THR A 1186 -13.19 32.78 40.20
N VAL A 1187 -13.42 31.89 39.22
CA VAL A 1187 -13.91 32.26 37.89
C VAL A 1187 -15.38 31.85 37.73
N PRO A 1188 -16.31 32.80 37.62
CA PRO A 1188 -17.73 32.49 37.43
C PRO A 1188 -17.97 31.77 36.10
N ARG A 1189 -18.89 30.80 36.09
CA ARG A 1189 -19.26 29.99 34.91
C ARG A 1189 -18.06 29.29 34.26
N CYS A 1190 -17.16 28.80 35.09
CA CYS A 1190 -16.05 27.95 34.72
C CYS A 1190 -16.45 26.47 34.85
N GLU A 1191 -16.23 25.69 33.79
CA GLU A 1191 -16.47 24.25 33.77
C GLU A 1191 -15.16 23.49 33.55
N LEU A 1192 -14.93 22.44 34.34
CA LEU A 1192 -13.81 21.53 34.12
C LEU A 1192 -14.14 20.58 32.97
N VAL A 1193 -13.43 20.72 31.85
CA VAL A 1193 -13.64 19.94 30.62
C VAL A 1193 -12.86 18.63 30.64
N GLU A 1194 -11.59 18.70 31.05
CA GLU A 1194 -10.69 17.56 31.06
C GLU A 1194 -9.81 17.62 32.32
N ALA A 1195 -9.64 16.50 32.99
CA ALA A 1195 -8.74 16.37 34.12
C ALA A 1195 -7.88 15.12 33.96
N SER A 1196 -6.58 15.30 34.10
CA SER A 1196 -5.56 14.26 34.24
C SER A 1196 -4.94 14.33 35.64
N GLU A 1197 -3.99 13.45 35.96
CA GLU A 1197 -3.34 13.43 37.26
C GLU A 1197 -2.72 14.79 37.60
N THR A 1198 -2.07 15.47 36.65
CA THR A 1198 -1.41 16.77 36.88
C THR A 1198 -1.88 17.90 35.97
N ARG A 1199 -2.69 17.62 34.94
CA ARG A 1199 -3.15 18.61 33.95
C ARG A 1199 -4.66 18.76 34.00
N MET A 1200 -5.15 19.99 33.98
CA MET A 1200 -6.57 20.33 34.01
C MET A 1200 -6.88 21.34 32.91
N ARG A 1201 -8.00 21.15 32.23
CA ARG A 1201 -8.51 22.05 31.21
C ARG A 1201 -9.88 22.56 31.62
N PHE A 1202 -10.03 23.87 31.65
CA PHE A 1202 -11.27 24.55 31.96
C PHE A 1202 -11.83 25.27 30.74
N SER A 1203 -13.15 25.31 30.64
CA SER A 1203 -13.90 26.15 29.71
C SER A 1203 -14.53 27.29 30.50
N VAL A 1204 -14.30 28.52 30.07
CA VAL A 1204 -14.83 29.73 30.70
C VAL A 1204 -15.69 30.47 29.68
N LEU A 1205 -16.97 30.66 29.97
CA LEU A 1205 -17.87 31.40 29.08
C LEU A 1205 -17.43 32.86 28.96
N LYS A 1206 -17.28 33.36 27.73
CA LYS A 1206 -17.00 34.79 27.49
C LYS A 1206 -18.23 35.62 27.83
N THR A 1207 -18.06 36.57 28.73
CA THR A 1207 -19.05 37.61 29.04
C THR A 1207 -18.37 38.98 28.98
N PRO A 1208 -19.13 40.10 28.88
CA PRO A 1208 -18.55 41.43 28.93
C PRO A 1208 -17.67 41.66 30.19
N ASP A 1209 -18.06 41.05 31.31
CA ASP A 1209 -17.32 41.14 32.58
C ASP A 1209 -16.15 40.14 32.70
N MET A 1210 -16.04 39.16 31.78
CA MET A 1210 -15.03 38.11 31.79
C MET A 1210 -14.37 37.99 30.41
N SER A 1211 -13.53 38.99 30.11
CA SER A 1211 -12.74 39.07 28.88
C SER A 1211 -11.43 38.25 28.98
N GLN A 1212 -10.71 38.10 27.86
CA GLN A 1212 -9.43 37.39 27.86
C GLN A 1212 -8.39 38.16 28.69
N ALA A 1213 -8.38 39.50 28.62
CA ALA A 1213 -7.52 40.33 29.43
C ALA A 1213 -7.82 40.16 30.93
N ARG A 1214 -9.11 40.19 31.31
CA ARG A 1214 -9.51 40.05 32.71
C ARG A 1214 -9.16 38.68 33.28
N LEU A 1215 -9.37 37.62 32.51
CA LEU A 1215 -8.97 36.27 32.89
C LEU A 1215 -7.45 36.17 33.04
N PHE A 1216 -6.68 36.78 32.15
CA PHE A 1216 -5.22 36.82 32.24
C PHE A 1216 -4.73 37.50 33.52
N GLU A 1217 -5.33 38.62 33.91
CA GLU A 1217 -5.03 39.31 35.18
C GLU A 1217 -5.33 38.44 36.41
N ILE A 1218 -6.53 37.84 36.49
CA ILE A 1218 -6.93 36.99 37.61
C ILE A 1218 -5.97 35.80 37.73
N MET A 1219 -5.61 35.19 36.59
CA MET A 1219 -4.78 34.00 36.58
C MET A 1219 -3.30 34.28 36.85
N HIS A 1220 -2.77 35.48 36.57
CA HIS A 1220 -1.40 35.85 36.93
C HIS A 1220 -1.29 36.47 38.33
N GLY A 1221 -2.40 36.88 38.94
CA GLY A 1221 -2.48 37.29 40.35
C GLY A 1221 -2.44 36.14 41.37
N GLN A 1222 -2.11 34.91 40.94
CA GLN A 1222 -2.21 33.67 41.71
C GLN A 1222 -1.08 33.42 42.73
N HIS A 1223 -0.75 34.40 43.56
CA HIS A 1223 0.27 34.20 44.59
C HIS A 1223 -0.15 33.09 45.58
N GLY A 1224 0.50 31.92 45.51
CA GLY A 1224 0.38 30.82 46.47
C GLY A 1224 -0.25 29.51 45.97
N GLN A 1225 -0.72 29.43 44.71
CA GLN A 1225 -1.21 28.16 44.14
C GLN A 1225 -0.05 27.35 43.52
N PRO A 1226 -0.05 26.00 43.63
CA PRO A 1226 1.03 25.15 43.10
C PRO A 1226 0.85 24.88 41.58
N ILE A 1227 0.69 25.95 40.80
CA ILE A 1227 0.56 25.88 39.35
C ILE A 1227 1.93 26.06 38.71
N VAL A 1228 2.31 25.07 37.90
CA VAL A 1228 3.58 25.03 37.17
C VAL A 1228 3.41 25.57 35.76
N GLU A 1229 2.25 25.35 35.14
CA GLU A 1229 1.92 25.84 33.80
C GLU A 1229 0.52 26.44 33.77
N LEU A 1230 0.39 27.58 33.12
CA LEU A 1230 -0.87 28.26 32.87
C LEU A 1230 -0.87 28.74 31.43
N ALA A 1231 -1.85 28.30 30.65
CA ALA A 1231 -2.07 28.76 29.29
C ALA A 1231 -3.54 29.16 29.13
N ILE A 1232 -3.76 30.40 28.69
CA ILE A 1232 -5.09 30.91 28.35
C ILE A 1232 -5.15 31.04 26.84
N SER A 1233 -6.13 30.40 26.22
CA SER A 1233 -6.32 30.40 24.77
C SER A 1233 -7.79 30.57 24.41
N THR A 1234 -8.03 31.05 23.19
CA THR A 1234 -9.36 30.97 22.58
C THR A 1234 -9.59 29.58 22.02
N ILE A 1235 -10.86 29.19 21.87
CA ILE A 1235 -11.24 27.94 21.19
C ILE A 1235 -10.61 27.90 19.79
N SER A 1236 -9.87 26.84 19.49
CA SER A 1236 -9.27 26.61 18.19
C SER A 1236 -10.30 26.15 17.15
N LEU A 1237 -9.98 26.30 15.87
CA LEU A 1237 -10.82 25.75 14.79
C LEU A 1237 -10.99 24.22 14.92
N GLU A 1238 -9.97 23.55 15.46
CA GLU A 1238 -9.99 22.11 15.76
C GLU A 1238 -11.04 21.73 16.77
N GLN A 1239 -11.14 22.49 17.87
CA GLN A 1239 -12.17 22.23 18.85
C GLN A 1239 -13.58 22.48 18.29
N ILE A 1240 -13.78 23.54 17.50
CA ILE A 1240 -15.06 23.83 16.82
C ILE A 1240 -15.46 22.67 15.90
N PHE A 1241 -14.50 22.16 15.12
CA PHE A 1241 -14.72 21.01 14.25
C PHE A 1241 -15.16 19.76 15.04
N ILE A 1242 -14.49 19.48 16.17
CA ILE A 1242 -14.82 18.35 17.04
C ILE A 1242 -16.23 18.49 17.62
N ASP A 1243 -16.59 19.68 18.11
CA ASP A 1243 -17.88 19.93 18.74
C ASP A 1243 -19.03 19.77 17.74
N ILE A 1244 -18.86 20.31 16.51
CA ILE A 1244 -19.81 20.13 15.42
C ILE A 1244 -19.94 18.66 15.01
N ALA A 1245 -18.82 17.94 14.89
CA ALA A 1245 -18.81 16.53 14.53
C ALA A 1245 -19.50 15.64 15.58
N ARG A 1246 -19.25 15.89 16.88
CA ARG A 1246 -19.88 15.16 17.99
C ARG A 1246 -21.38 15.40 18.04
N ASN A 1247 -21.80 16.67 17.95
CA ASN A 1247 -23.22 17.04 17.96
C ASN A 1247 -23.97 16.44 16.77
N GLY A 1248 -23.36 16.47 15.57
CA GLY A 1248 -23.95 15.86 14.38
C GLY A 1248 -24.13 14.34 14.47
N ARG A 1249 -23.20 13.61 15.11
CA ARG A 1249 -23.36 12.16 15.35
C ARG A 1249 -24.44 11.83 16.39
N LEU A 1250 -24.54 12.60 17.46
CA LEU A 1250 -25.59 12.40 18.47
C LEU A 1250 -26.98 12.56 17.85
N GLN A 1251 -27.16 13.55 16.97
CA GLN A 1251 -28.38 13.73 16.19
C GLN A 1251 -28.63 12.55 15.23
N GLN A 1252 -27.59 12.03 14.55
CA GLN A 1252 -27.73 10.83 13.72
C GLN A 1252 -28.14 9.58 14.51
N ASN A 1253 -27.53 9.33 15.67
CA ASN A 1253 -27.85 8.16 16.49
C ASN A 1253 -29.27 8.23 17.06
N ALA A 1254 -29.78 9.42 17.35
CA ALA A 1254 -31.18 9.62 17.74
C ALA A 1254 -32.18 9.33 16.59
N LEU A 1255 -31.75 9.52 15.33
CA LEU A 1255 -32.55 9.21 14.12
C LEU A 1255 -32.45 7.72 13.70
N TYR A 1256 -31.48 6.97 14.23
CA TYR A 1256 -31.36 5.52 14.04
C TYR A 1256 -32.27 4.74 15.01
N VAL A 1257 -33.58 4.95 14.91
CA VAL A 1257 -34.52 3.88 15.29
C VAL A 1257 -34.34 2.78 14.23
N PRO A 1258 -34.10 1.51 14.60
CA PRO A 1258 -33.87 0.46 13.63
C PRO A 1258 -35.07 0.38 12.69
N MET A 1259 -34.79 0.50 11.39
CA MET A 1259 -35.72 0.39 10.27
C MET A 1259 -36.24 -1.07 10.10
N ALA A 1260 -36.53 -1.75 11.21
CA ALA A 1260 -37.08 -3.09 11.29
C ALA A 1260 -38.62 -3.10 11.46
N SER A 1261 -39.25 -1.92 11.64
CA SER A 1261 -40.70 -1.80 11.86
C SER A 1261 -41.50 -1.26 10.66
N LEU A 1262 -40.86 -0.96 9.53
CA LEU A 1262 -41.54 -0.41 8.33
C LEU A 1262 -41.72 -1.43 7.19
N THR A 1263 -41.56 -2.72 7.48
CA THR A 1263 -42.07 -3.82 6.64
C THR A 1263 -43.15 -4.57 7.40
N ALA A 1264 -44.31 -3.92 7.56
CA ALA A 1264 -45.61 -4.54 7.83
C ALA A 1264 -46.61 -3.95 6.83
#